data_AF-A0A8B6BNX9-F1
#
_entry.id   AF-A0A8B6BNX9-F1
#
_cell.length_a   1.000
_cell.length_b   1.000
_cell.length_c   1.000
_cell.angle_alpha   90.00
_cell.angle_beta   90.00
_cell.angle_gamma   90.00
#
_symmetry.space_group_name_H-M   'P 1'
#
loop_
_entity.id
_entity.type
_entity.pdbx_description
1 polymer ?
#
loop_
_entity_poly.entity_id
_entity_poly.type
_entity_poly.pdbx_seq_one_letter_code
_entity_poly.pdbx_strand_id
1 'polypeptide(L)'
;ILFAELSSFLRLKCSTIHIYSIVRSHRTLKKQQTKMIFCKKIKGSYEQQLNFLNLTNQLVNNTFPKDSLNCMCQNAKQDHPNNEFIHCCELEIRKNDACCHASSKKVHVTRDAVPQVKKSVADRIKLWKTKKILKMKEKNKNCYLKKKLSNETKQPKQETLSMTNSAVKKRKERKDKKEKREKETKRKQSYRKSAKKTAAIEQIFLYRKTFVNRTEKSRALKKLKQSLPLTPNRRTAVMASYLSSKKSPTVFNLEKMNVVVTPEDKNDIHLGKAVIHDLREIVDKTKLLRTDGARTAISIITASTNGSNVQNEKKKVLLAKKIGLPVKRISGGKNVRAKILSSEESCWKYIQRKTRKDAISPEIKKIAYDFWLHPDNSRPSPNKTDIKRVRIAPKQFSKHTIHILDKTQTEIFHEFKIKYPEISMNQRTFERLKPFFVRAASPKDRLTCCCRYHVEAKSLFLKCMEFRKKHIHPQLSEEEKNKFPVYEHLTDIAVATLCGKDKTHDCFNKVCLDRKCTECGVRLLDFSDQELNDHPEAPTVNWEKYEYITVHNKRKLTLVRKCSKPSEMFAHFKHVLDHFAGHQFRAYWQNAQLKSLKENLPQNNCIVIHDYSENYACKERVEVQSTYFQRTEVTIHVSIIYRHSVLELDGVESFPDDPCIVTEHFFVISSDEKHDQCFTSKVQSLVKEYLDSISYNVNVFHEFTDGCPVQYKSRNCFGTLRNICVENNYDLFIRNYFETSHAKGPQDAAGGFLKNHVDLAVLRGSAVVQNAHDFFNYCEKNLKDTKSHYCKRRIFRFVETINRDSVKAYKPIPGIRSLHQVLNSEPEKLTVRYMSCYSCEECVTGNYNMCTNNAIGRKEIVPIRPDDKGTIDDDENDNEYTMSDLIVEGTVLALYTDEENAEFYLLRASSCPEKLRTSEVDDWGVSFRKNTKIIRGQYFKSDLNRSELSYKLIRRKKAIVPEASVIYIAPQLRVNSRFALTLPETVHLDILSVLDEMES
;
A
#
# COMPACT_ATOMS: atom_id res chain seq x y z
N ILE A 1 -12.60 17.78 -70.20
CA ILE A 1 -12.83 16.87 -69.03
C ILE A 1 -11.93 17.28 -67.85
N LEU A 2 -10.60 17.37 -67.99
CA LEU A 2 -9.70 17.85 -66.91
C LEU A 2 -9.94 19.30 -66.42
N PHE A 3 -10.45 20.22 -67.26
CA PHE A 3 -10.83 21.58 -66.82
C PHE A 3 -12.21 21.64 -66.12
N ALA A 4 -13.07 20.64 -66.33
CA ALA A 4 -14.38 20.57 -65.68
C ALA A 4 -14.28 19.99 -64.25
N GLU A 5 -13.32 19.09 -64.00
CA GLU A 5 -13.04 18.54 -62.66
C GLU A 5 -12.30 19.54 -61.74
N LEU A 6 -11.49 20.45 -62.29
CA LEU A 6 -10.82 21.51 -61.52
C LEU A 6 -11.79 22.60 -61.03
N SER A 7 -12.85 22.89 -61.80
CA SER A 7 -13.90 23.86 -61.47
C SER A 7 -14.81 23.37 -60.32
N SER A 8 -15.18 22.10 -60.32
CA SER A 8 -16.04 21.49 -59.29
C SER A 8 -15.28 21.28 -57.97
N PHE A 9 -13.98 20.98 -58.00
CA PHE A 9 -13.16 20.82 -56.79
C PHE A 9 -12.86 22.15 -56.06
N LEU A 10 -12.80 23.26 -56.80
CA LEU A 10 -12.62 24.60 -56.22
C LEU A 10 -13.91 25.17 -55.60
N ARG A 11 -15.09 24.85 -56.16
CA ARG A 11 -16.38 25.27 -55.59
C ARG A 11 -16.76 24.54 -54.30
N LEU A 12 -16.37 23.27 -54.15
CA LEU A 12 -16.58 22.48 -52.92
C LEU A 12 -15.66 22.88 -51.74
N LYS A 13 -14.49 23.48 -52.01
CA LYS A 13 -13.58 23.99 -50.97
C LYS A 13 -13.96 25.39 -50.44
N CYS A 14 -14.57 26.24 -51.27
CA CYS A 14 -15.02 27.56 -50.82
C CYS A 14 -16.23 27.50 -49.87
N SER A 15 -17.16 26.54 -50.06
CA SER A 15 -18.31 26.34 -49.17
C SER A 15 -17.92 25.73 -47.82
N THR A 16 -16.93 24.84 -47.77
CA THR A 16 -16.40 24.28 -46.50
C THR A 16 -15.60 25.30 -45.70
N ILE A 17 -14.90 26.24 -46.34
CA ILE A 17 -14.16 27.32 -45.64
C ILE A 17 -15.14 28.35 -45.03
N HIS A 18 -16.26 28.64 -45.70
CA HIS A 18 -17.28 29.55 -45.16
C HIS A 18 -17.99 28.97 -43.93
N ILE A 19 -18.32 27.68 -43.94
CA ILE A 19 -18.92 26.99 -42.78
C ILE A 19 -17.92 26.86 -41.62
N TYR A 20 -16.65 26.58 -41.88
CA TYR A 20 -15.61 26.55 -40.85
C TYR A 20 -15.32 27.94 -40.24
N SER A 21 -15.44 29.01 -41.02
CA SER A 21 -15.32 30.38 -40.53
C SER A 21 -16.46 30.72 -39.56
N ILE A 22 -17.72 30.43 -39.93
CA ILE A 22 -18.91 30.70 -39.10
C ILE A 22 -18.89 29.89 -37.80
N VAL A 23 -18.48 28.60 -37.85
CA VAL A 23 -18.35 27.75 -36.65
C VAL A 23 -17.20 28.22 -35.73
N ARG A 24 -16.13 28.79 -36.30
CA ARG A 24 -15.01 29.35 -35.53
C ARG A 24 -15.39 30.68 -34.86
N SER A 25 -16.15 31.52 -35.55
CA SER A 25 -16.72 32.79 -35.03
C SER A 25 -17.67 32.55 -33.85
N HIS A 26 -18.59 31.59 -33.98
CA HIS A 26 -19.48 31.20 -32.89
C HIS A 26 -18.72 30.58 -31.70
N ARG A 27 -17.65 29.81 -31.94
CA ARG A 27 -16.80 29.26 -30.87
C ARG A 27 -15.95 30.31 -30.17
N THR A 28 -15.54 31.38 -30.84
CA THR A 28 -14.82 32.51 -30.21
C THR A 28 -15.75 33.39 -29.38
N LEU A 29 -16.99 33.64 -29.85
CA LEU A 29 -18.03 34.36 -29.10
C LEU A 29 -18.45 33.60 -27.83
N LYS A 30 -18.69 32.28 -27.93
CA LYS A 30 -19.02 31.44 -26.75
C LYS A 30 -17.86 31.37 -25.74
N LYS A 31 -16.61 31.39 -26.20
CA LYS A 31 -15.40 31.45 -25.34
C LYS A 31 -15.18 32.81 -24.68
N GLN A 32 -15.54 33.92 -25.34
CA GLN A 32 -15.48 35.26 -24.76
C GLN A 32 -16.60 35.47 -23.74
N GLN A 33 -17.81 34.98 -23.98
CA GLN A 33 -18.90 35.00 -23.00
C GLN A 33 -18.59 34.14 -21.76
N THR A 34 -18.05 32.91 -21.94
CA THR A 34 -17.64 32.09 -20.78
C THR A 34 -16.45 32.66 -20.03
N LYS A 35 -15.48 33.33 -20.70
CA LYS A 35 -14.41 34.06 -19.99
C LYS A 35 -14.92 35.28 -19.24
N MET A 36 -15.90 36.04 -19.78
CA MET A 36 -16.51 37.17 -19.07
C MET A 36 -17.31 36.72 -17.84
N ILE A 37 -18.07 35.63 -17.95
CA ILE A 37 -18.83 35.07 -16.82
C ILE A 37 -17.87 34.52 -15.75
N PHE A 38 -16.76 33.88 -16.14
CA PHE A 38 -15.76 33.36 -15.22
C PHE A 38 -14.93 34.47 -14.55
N CYS A 39 -14.60 35.54 -15.27
CA CYS A 39 -13.94 36.73 -14.70
C CYS A 39 -14.86 37.54 -13.77
N LYS A 40 -16.17 37.63 -14.03
CA LYS A 40 -17.14 38.23 -13.11
C LYS A 40 -17.30 37.41 -11.82
N LYS A 41 -17.30 36.07 -11.91
CA LYS A 41 -17.37 35.17 -10.73
C LYS A 41 -16.10 35.21 -9.87
N ILE A 42 -14.92 35.36 -10.49
CA ILE A 42 -13.64 35.46 -9.76
C ILE A 42 -13.46 36.83 -9.10
N LYS A 43 -13.94 37.93 -9.73
CA LYS A 43 -13.92 39.26 -9.09
C LYS A 43 -14.82 39.34 -7.85
N GLY A 44 -16.02 38.77 -7.90
CA GLY A 44 -16.92 38.75 -6.72
C GLY A 44 -16.38 37.94 -5.54
N SER A 45 -15.62 36.87 -5.79
CA SER A 45 -14.99 36.06 -4.73
C SER A 45 -13.75 36.71 -4.11
N TYR A 46 -13.07 37.61 -4.83
CA TYR A 46 -11.90 38.34 -4.32
C TYR A 46 -12.31 39.60 -3.53
N GLU A 47 -13.40 40.27 -3.92
CA GLU A 47 -13.94 41.42 -3.16
C GLU A 47 -14.57 41.01 -1.82
N GLN A 48 -15.16 39.82 -1.72
CA GLN A 48 -15.64 39.27 -0.44
C GLN A 48 -14.50 38.85 0.52
N GLN A 49 -13.36 38.41 -0.01
CA GLN A 49 -12.19 38.05 0.81
C GLN A 49 -11.37 39.28 1.27
N LEU A 50 -11.36 40.37 0.50
CA LEU A 50 -10.74 41.64 0.91
C LEU A 50 -11.55 42.39 1.97
N ASN A 51 -12.88 42.31 1.94
CA ASN A 51 -13.72 42.93 2.98
C ASN A 51 -13.60 42.22 4.35
N PHE A 52 -13.33 40.91 4.36
CA PHE A 52 -13.12 40.16 5.60
C PHE A 52 -11.75 40.45 6.24
N LEU A 53 -10.70 40.69 5.44
CA LEU A 53 -9.37 41.08 5.94
C LEU A 53 -9.31 42.55 6.40
N ASN A 54 -10.15 43.43 5.83
CA ASN A 54 -10.21 44.84 6.23
C ASN A 54 -11.00 45.06 7.54
N LEU A 55 -11.97 44.21 7.87
CA LEU A 55 -12.66 44.26 9.17
C LEU A 55 -11.78 43.78 10.33
N THR A 56 -10.91 42.79 10.11
CA THR A 56 -9.98 42.29 11.14
C THR A 56 -8.83 43.26 11.45
N ASN A 57 -8.50 44.16 10.52
CA ASN A 57 -7.43 45.15 10.70
C ASN A 57 -7.91 46.45 11.39
N GLN A 58 -9.22 46.66 11.55
CA GLN A 58 -9.78 47.82 12.27
C GLN A 58 -9.94 47.61 13.79
N LEU A 59 -9.80 46.37 14.29
CA LEU A 59 -9.98 46.06 15.72
C LEU A 59 -8.67 45.93 16.53
N VAL A 60 -7.49 46.03 15.91
CA VAL A 60 -6.20 45.72 16.59
C VAL A 60 -5.25 46.93 16.71
N ASN A 61 -5.58 48.10 16.15
CA ASN A 61 -4.68 49.27 16.17
C ASN A 61 -5.19 50.45 17.02
N ASN A 62 -5.59 50.17 18.26
CA ASN A 62 -5.59 51.19 19.32
C ASN A 62 -4.76 50.64 20.49
N THR A 63 -3.44 50.92 20.50
CA THR A 63 -2.62 51.22 21.69
C THR A 63 -1.12 51.38 21.34
N PHE A 64 -0.65 52.64 21.42
CA PHE A 64 0.71 53.12 21.80
C PHE A 64 1.93 52.99 20.84
N PRO A 65 2.94 53.91 20.91
CA PRO A 65 3.49 54.61 19.74
C PRO A 65 4.98 54.34 19.43
N LYS A 66 5.38 54.88 18.25
CA LYS A 66 6.71 54.95 17.60
C LYS A 66 7.75 55.70 18.44
N ASP A 67 9.05 55.40 18.36
CA ASP A 67 10.06 55.84 17.35
C ASP A 67 11.39 55.09 17.64
N SER A 68 12.40 54.89 16.80
CA SER A 68 12.75 55.19 15.41
C SER A 68 14.00 54.35 15.07
N LEU A 69 14.17 53.87 13.83
CA LEU A 69 15.48 53.48 13.31
C LEU A 69 15.49 53.51 11.79
N ASN A 70 16.59 54.07 11.28
CA ASN A 70 16.82 54.53 9.92
C ASN A 70 17.64 53.51 9.12
N CYS A 71 17.37 53.44 7.82
CA CYS A 71 18.34 53.29 6.71
C CYS A 71 19.09 51.96 6.43
N MET A 72 18.83 51.46 5.20
CA MET A 72 19.78 51.11 4.12
C MET A 72 20.43 49.70 3.95
N CYS A 73 19.91 49.00 2.94
CA CYS A 73 20.54 48.58 1.67
C CYS A 73 21.99 48.00 1.60
N GLN A 74 22.01 46.79 1.01
CA GLN A 74 22.80 46.33 -0.15
C GLN A 74 24.07 45.48 0.03
N ASN A 75 24.05 44.40 -0.79
CA ASN A 75 25.13 43.74 -1.52
C ASN A 75 25.74 42.42 -1.01
N ALA A 76 25.79 41.50 -1.96
CA ALA A 76 26.48 40.22 -1.96
C ALA A 76 27.89 40.36 -2.55
N LYS A 77 28.88 39.68 -1.97
CA LYS A 77 29.87 38.79 -2.64
C LYS A 77 31.05 38.43 -1.72
N GLN A 78 31.54 37.19 -1.94
CA GLN A 78 32.91 36.70 -1.83
C GLN A 78 33.48 36.23 -0.46
N ASP A 79 33.97 34.98 -0.53
CA ASP A 79 35.27 34.45 -0.09
C ASP A 79 35.67 34.41 1.41
N HIS A 80 35.79 33.17 1.90
CA HIS A 80 36.71 32.64 2.94
C HIS A 80 36.59 33.18 4.40
N PRO A 81 37.41 32.71 5.36
CA PRO A 81 37.48 31.41 6.04
C PRO A 81 37.22 31.55 7.57
N ASN A 82 37.54 30.51 8.35
CA ASN A 82 37.94 30.50 9.77
C ASN A 82 37.53 31.66 10.71
N ASN A 83 36.90 31.35 11.84
CA ASN A 83 37.62 31.39 13.12
C ASN A 83 36.75 30.91 14.30
N GLU A 84 37.44 30.19 15.18
CA GLU A 84 37.09 29.92 16.56
C GLU A 84 37.32 31.16 17.45
N PHE A 85 36.83 31.03 18.69
CA PHE A 85 37.27 31.64 19.95
C PHE A 85 36.78 33.04 20.34
N ILE A 86 36.01 33.06 21.44
CA ILE A 86 36.26 33.95 22.58
C ILE A 86 36.39 33.08 23.85
N HIS A 87 37.41 33.44 24.61
CA HIS A 87 38.02 32.89 25.83
C HIS A 87 37.31 33.43 27.09
N CYS A 88 37.41 32.74 28.24
CA CYS A 88 38.00 33.35 29.45
C CYS A 88 38.25 32.37 30.62
N CYS A 89 39.31 32.71 31.35
CA CYS A 89 39.87 32.22 32.63
C CYS A 89 40.77 30.96 32.58
N GLU A 90 42.12 31.07 32.57
CA GLU A 90 43.08 31.45 33.66
C GLU A 90 43.21 30.34 34.74
N LEU A 91 44.38 29.89 35.23
CA LEU A 91 45.75 30.43 35.29
C LEU A 91 46.81 29.31 35.49
N GLU A 92 48.06 29.72 35.25
CA GLU A 92 49.39 29.09 35.27
C GLU A 92 49.81 28.23 36.49
N ILE A 93 50.81 27.33 36.29
CA ILE A 93 52.19 27.43 36.84
C ILE A 93 53.12 26.35 36.21
N ARG A 94 54.01 26.87 35.36
CA ARG A 94 55.46 26.63 35.12
C ARG A 94 56.25 25.39 35.61
N LYS A 95 57.33 25.18 34.81
CA LYS A 95 58.68 24.60 35.04
C LYS A 95 58.84 23.10 34.77
N ASN A 96 59.94 22.59 34.23
CA ASN A 96 61.03 23.06 33.36
C ASN A 96 61.92 21.82 33.15
N ASP A 97 62.68 21.82 32.05
CA ASP A 97 64.00 21.19 31.88
C ASP A 97 64.15 19.67 31.63
N ALA A 98 64.69 19.42 30.43
CA ALA A 98 65.98 18.77 30.15
C ALA A 98 66.07 17.23 30.04
N CYS A 99 66.30 16.84 28.79
CA CYS A 99 67.42 16.03 28.29
C CYS A 99 67.68 14.58 28.77
N CYS A 100 67.63 13.72 27.75
CA CYS A 100 68.72 12.82 27.33
C CYS A 100 68.85 11.40 27.91
N HIS A 101 68.87 10.51 26.91
CA HIS A 101 69.74 9.35 26.75
C HIS A 101 69.20 7.96 27.11
N ALA A 102 69.35 7.12 26.09
CA ALA A 102 69.00 5.73 25.99
C ALA A 102 69.95 4.84 26.80
N SER A 103 69.47 3.69 27.24
CA SER A 103 70.17 2.41 26.99
C SER A 103 69.30 1.20 27.29
N SER A 104 69.62 0.15 26.55
CA SER A 104 69.15 -1.24 26.52
C SER A 104 68.90 -1.95 27.86
N LYS A 105 67.95 -2.91 27.89
CA LYS A 105 68.23 -4.37 28.05
C LYS A 105 66.95 -5.23 28.11
N LYS A 106 66.97 -6.27 27.28
CA LYS A 106 66.45 -7.65 27.35
C LYS A 106 65.52 -8.11 28.51
N VAL A 107 64.48 -8.90 28.11
CA VAL A 107 64.00 -10.18 28.71
C VAL A 107 63.18 -10.02 30.03
N HIS A 108 62.16 -10.79 30.45
CA HIS A 108 61.60 -12.13 30.17
C HIS A 108 60.06 -12.12 30.37
N VAL A 109 59.40 -13.20 29.96
CA VAL A 109 57.99 -13.54 30.20
C VAL A 109 57.85 -14.26 31.54
N THR A 110 56.90 -13.85 32.38
CA THR A 110 56.25 -14.73 33.37
C THR A 110 54.74 -14.46 33.43
N ARG A 111 53.99 -15.55 33.45
CA ARG A 111 52.54 -15.62 33.68
C ARG A 111 52.30 -15.57 35.18
N ASP A 112 51.38 -14.73 35.63
CA ASP A 112 50.73 -14.91 36.94
C ASP A 112 49.21 -14.78 36.84
N ALA A 113 48.56 -15.69 37.55
CA ALA A 113 47.12 -15.90 37.65
C ALA A 113 46.44 -14.82 38.50
N VAL A 114 45.17 -14.51 38.22
CA VAL A 114 44.35 -13.58 39.02
C VAL A 114 43.13 -14.32 39.60
N PRO A 115 42.76 -14.10 40.88
CA PRO A 115 41.69 -14.84 41.58
C PRO A 115 40.28 -14.35 41.20
N GLN A 116 39.29 -15.25 41.30
CA GLN A 116 37.88 -14.94 41.04
C GLN A 116 37.22 -14.26 42.25
N VAL A 117 36.84 -12.99 42.09
CA VAL A 117 35.88 -12.30 42.97
C VAL A 117 34.55 -12.16 42.21
N LYS A 118 33.44 -12.63 42.81
CA LYS A 118 32.09 -12.53 42.25
C LYS A 118 31.66 -11.05 42.21
N LYS A 119 31.48 -10.51 41.00
CA LYS A 119 31.07 -9.10 40.77
C LYS A 119 29.56 -8.92 40.62
N SER A 120 29.07 -7.76 41.05
CA SER A 120 27.68 -7.32 41.05
C SER A 120 27.05 -7.32 39.63
N VAL A 121 25.72 -7.33 39.54
CA VAL A 121 24.99 -7.30 38.25
C VAL A 121 25.32 -6.04 37.43
N ALA A 122 25.53 -4.90 38.09
CA ALA A 122 25.94 -3.65 37.44
C ALA A 122 27.33 -3.76 36.77
N ASP A 123 28.25 -4.49 37.38
CA ASP A 123 29.59 -4.72 36.83
C ASP A 123 29.57 -5.65 35.62
N ARG A 124 28.67 -6.64 35.60
CA ARG A 124 28.48 -7.51 34.42
C ARG A 124 27.92 -6.72 33.23
N ILE A 125 27.01 -5.76 33.48
CA ILE A 125 26.47 -4.88 32.44
C ILE A 125 27.56 -3.93 31.91
N LYS A 126 28.41 -3.37 32.78
CA LYS A 126 29.59 -2.58 32.36
C LYS A 126 30.60 -3.41 31.56
N LEU A 127 30.86 -4.65 31.97
CA LEU A 127 31.76 -5.57 31.28
C LEU A 127 31.20 -5.98 29.90
N TRP A 128 29.89 -6.18 29.79
CA TRP A 128 29.22 -6.50 28.53
C TRP A 128 29.24 -5.32 27.56
N LYS A 129 28.95 -4.10 28.03
CA LYS A 129 29.03 -2.86 27.23
C LYS A 129 30.46 -2.61 26.73
N THR A 130 31.47 -2.80 27.57
CA THR A 130 32.90 -2.65 27.18
C THR A 130 33.34 -3.73 26.19
N LYS A 131 32.96 -5.00 26.38
CA LYS A 131 33.21 -6.07 25.39
C LYS A 131 32.53 -5.81 24.03
N LYS A 132 31.31 -5.24 24.03
CA LYS A 132 30.59 -4.88 22.81
C LYS A 132 31.27 -3.72 22.06
N ILE A 133 31.75 -2.71 22.79
CA ILE A 133 32.51 -1.58 22.23
C ILE A 133 33.87 -2.06 21.66
N LEU A 134 34.57 -2.96 22.36
CA LEU A 134 35.82 -3.54 21.88
C LEU A 134 35.62 -4.39 20.61
N LYS A 135 34.58 -5.23 20.56
CA LYS A 135 34.20 -5.97 19.34
C LYS A 135 33.85 -5.04 18.17
N MET A 136 33.18 -3.93 18.41
CA MET A 136 32.91 -2.92 17.36
C MET A 136 34.19 -2.23 16.89
N LYS A 137 35.12 -1.91 17.80
CA LYS A 137 36.43 -1.34 17.45
C LYS A 137 37.29 -2.31 16.63
N GLU A 138 37.33 -3.60 16.97
CA GLU A 138 38.01 -4.63 16.17
C GLU A 138 37.38 -4.83 14.79
N LYS A 139 36.04 -4.87 14.70
CA LYS A 139 35.33 -4.98 13.42
C LYS A 139 35.62 -3.79 12.50
N ASN A 140 35.68 -2.58 13.07
CA ASN A 140 36.05 -1.37 12.33
C ASN A 140 37.52 -1.36 11.92
N LYS A 141 38.43 -1.84 12.78
CA LYS A 141 39.87 -1.97 12.46
C LYS A 141 40.11 -2.99 11.33
N ASN A 142 39.42 -4.14 11.36
CA ASN A 142 39.49 -5.15 10.30
C ASN A 142 38.84 -4.70 8.98
N CYS A 143 37.74 -3.92 9.03
CA CYS A 143 37.14 -3.29 7.85
C CYS A 143 38.07 -2.24 7.22
N TYR A 144 38.76 -1.47 8.06
CA TYR A 144 39.76 -0.49 7.64
C TYR A 144 41.00 -1.16 7.02
N LEU A 145 41.53 -2.22 7.64
CA LEU A 145 42.65 -3.01 7.11
C LEU A 145 42.31 -3.70 5.77
N LYS A 146 41.10 -4.29 5.64
CA LYS A 146 40.64 -4.85 4.35
C LYS A 146 40.49 -3.78 3.26
N LYS A 147 40.04 -2.57 3.59
CA LYS A 147 40.00 -1.45 2.63
C LYS A 147 41.40 -0.98 2.23
N LYS A 148 42.34 -0.93 3.19
CA LYS A 148 43.74 -0.53 2.96
C LYS A 148 44.47 -1.52 2.03
N LEU A 149 44.39 -2.81 2.31
CA LEU A 149 44.93 -3.88 1.44
C LEU A 149 44.30 -3.90 0.02
N SER A 150 43.00 -3.58 -0.11
CA SER A 150 42.34 -3.46 -1.43
C SER A 150 42.72 -2.20 -2.20
N ASN A 151 43.17 -1.15 -1.51
CA ASN A 151 43.61 0.10 -2.12
C ASN A 151 45.09 0.02 -2.54
N GLU A 152 45.93 -0.66 -1.75
CA GLU A 152 47.36 -0.90 -2.07
C GLU A 152 47.53 -1.83 -3.29
N THR A 153 46.59 -2.75 -3.55
CA THR A 153 46.58 -3.59 -4.78
C THR A 153 45.99 -2.90 -6.02
N LYS A 154 45.27 -1.78 -5.87
CA LYS A 154 44.64 -1.03 -6.99
C LYS A 154 45.50 0.12 -7.53
N GLN A 155 46.44 0.65 -6.74
CA GLN A 155 47.29 1.78 -7.14
C GLN A 155 48.28 1.46 -8.30
N PRO A 156 49.02 0.32 -8.33
CA PRO A 156 49.99 0.05 -9.40
C PRO A 156 49.34 -0.20 -10.78
N LYS A 157 48.13 -0.77 -10.79
CA LYS A 157 47.34 -1.03 -12.02
C LYS A 157 46.65 0.22 -12.58
N GLN A 158 46.36 1.23 -11.76
CA GLN A 158 45.81 2.51 -12.22
C GLN A 158 46.90 3.45 -12.75
N GLU A 159 48.10 3.45 -12.17
CA GLU A 159 49.22 4.29 -12.63
C GLU A 159 49.78 3.84 -13.98
N THR A 160 49.95 2.53 -14.21
CA THR A 160 50.36 1.95 -15.51
C THR A 160 49.33 2.19 -16.62
N LEU A 161 48.02 2.13 -16.31
CA LEU A 161 46.95 2.50 -17.24
C LEU A 161 46.88 4.02 -17.50
N SER A 162 47.23 4.86 -16.52
CA SER A 162 47.25 6.32 -16.69
C SER A 162 48.44 6.78 -17.55
N MET A 163 49.61 6.16 -17.37
CA MET A 163 50.84 6.43 -18.13
C MET A 163 50.69 6.09 -19.62
N THR A 164 50.12 4.93 -19.92
CA THR A 164 49.83 4.48 -21.30
C THR A 164 48.79 5.37 -22.00
N ASN A 165 47.71 5.73 -21.30
CA ASN A 165 46.69 6.66 -21.82
C ASN A 165 47.22 8.10 -22.01
N SER A 166 48.15 8.56 -21.15
CA SER A 166 48.80 9.87 -21.26
C SER A 166 49.76 9.95 -22.46
N ALA A 167 50.51 8.89 -22.73
CA ALA A 167 51.39 8.78 -23.89
C ALA A 167 50.59 8.73 -25.20
N VAL A 168 49.49 7.96 -25.25
CA VAL A 168 48.57 7.91 -26.40
C VAL A 168 47.91 9.28 -26.65
N LYS A 169 47.48 9.97 -25.59
CA LYS A 169 46.91 11.33 -25.68
C LYS A 169 47.93 12.35 -26.22
N LYS A 170 49.18 12.35 -25.72
CA LYS A 170 50.26 13.20 -26.24
C LYS A 170 50.61 12.88 -27.71
N ARG A 171 50.58 11.60 -28.13
CA ARG A 171 50.79 11.19 -29.53
C ARG A 171 49.67 11.71 -30.45
N LYS A 172 48.41 11.63 -29.98
CA LYS A 172 47.23 12.14 -30.69
C LYS A 172 47.25 13.67 -30.81
N GLU A 173 47.61 14.37 -29.74
CA GLU A 173 47.78 15.84 -29.75
C GLU A 173 48.91 16.32 -30.67
N ARG A 174 50.03 15.58 -30.76
CA ARG A 174 51.11 15.86 -31.73
C ARG A 174 50.65 15.64 -33.17
N LYS A 175 49.88 14.57 -33.44
CA LYS A 175 49.28 14.28 -34.75
C LYS A 175 48.29 15.37 -35.16
N ASP A 176 47.42 15.78 -34.24
CA ASP A 176 46.43 16.85 -34.45
C ASP A 176 47.09 18.23 -34.63
N LYS A 177 48.19 18.52 -33.91
CA LYS A 177 49.00 19.75 -34.12
C LYS A 177 49.71 19.75 -35.48
N LYS A 178 50.25 18.61 -35.93
CA LYS A 178 50.87 18.46 -37.26
C LYS A 178 49.83 18.63 -38.37
N GLU A 179 48.67 17.99 -38.24
CA GLU A 179 47.53 18.16 -39.17
C GLU A 179 47.00 19.60 -39.19
N LYS A 180 46.93 20.27 -38.03
CA LYS A 180 46.54 21.69 -37.97
C LYS A 180 47.54 22.58 -38.70
N ARG A 181 48.85 22.36 -38.50
CA ARG A 181 49.91 23.11 -39.20
C ARG A 181 49.86 22.88 -40.72
N GLU A 182 49.65 21.64 -41.17
CA GLU A 182 49.47 21.31 -42.59
C GLU A 182 48.19 21.92 -43.20
N LYS A 183 47.08 21.92 -42.45
CA LYS A 183 45.84 22.60 -42.86
C LYS A 183 46.03 24.12 -42.91
N GLU A 184 46.82 24.70 -41.99
CA GLU A 184 47.16 26.12 -41.99
C GLU A 184 48.08 26.52 -43.15
N THR A 185 49.11 25.73 -43.47
CA THR A 185 49.99 25.98 -44.63
C THR A 185 49.22 25.82 -45.94
N LYS A 186 48.39 24.79 -46.09
CA LYS A 186 47.47 24.63 -47.23
C LYS A 186 46.47 25.80 -47.33
N ARG A 187 45.97 26.30 -46.20
CA ARG A 187 45.06 27.46 -46.16
C ARG A 187 45.78 28.77 -46.48
N LYS A 188 47.05 28.96 -46.06
CA LYS A 188 47.91 30.09 -46.45
C LYS A 188 48.29 30.03 -47.94
N GLN A 189 48.57 28.84 -48.49
CA GLN A 189 48.79 28.64 -49.93
C GLN A 189 47.50 28.87 -50.75
N SER A 190 46.35 28.38 -50.28
CA SER A 190 45.03 28.65 -50.88
C SER A 190 44.66 30.13 -50.79
N TYR A 191 45.00 30.83 -49.69
CA TYR A 191 44.81 32.28 -49.57
C TYR A 191 45.73 33.05 -50.51
N ARG A 192 47.00 32.63 -50.69
CA ARG A 192 47.91 33.19 -51.70
C ARG A 192 47.46 32.92 -53.14
N LYS A 193 46.83 31.76 -53.41
CA LYS A 193 46.22 31.44 -54.72
C LYS A 193 44.88 32.16 -54.95
N SER A 194 44.07 32.36 -53.90
CA SER A 194 42.77 33.05 -53.96
C SER A 194 42.91 34.58 -53.93
N ALA A 195 43.99 35.13 -53.36
CA ALA A 195 44.34 36.54 -53.47
C ALA A 195 44.73 36.95 -54.90
N LYS A 196 44.94 35.99 -55.80
CA LYS A 196 45.09 36.19 -57.26
C LYS A 196 43.77 36.01 -58.05
N LYS A 197 42.65 35.72 -57.39
CA LYS A 197 41.31 35.63 -58.00
C LYS A 197 40.26 36.26 -57.09
N THR A 198 40.19 37.59 -57.12
CA THR A 198 39.01 38.33 -56.66
C THR A 198 38.60 39.29 -57.76
N ALA A 199 37.52 38.91 -58.45
CA ALA A 199 36.83 39.61 -59.53
C ALA A 199 36.11 40.92 -59.09
N ALA A 200 36.46 41.48 -57.93
CA ALA A 200 35.98 42.80 -57.49
C ALA A 200 36.94 43.94 -57.87
N ILE A 201 38.09 43.61 -58.45
CA ILE A 201 39.10 44.58 -58.89
C ILE A 201 38.74 45.15 -60.27
N GLU A 202 38.00 44.44 -61.12
CA GLU A 202 37.80 44.82 -62.54
C GLU A 202 37.01 46.12 -62.74
N GLN A 203 35.97 46.43 -61.95
CA GLN A 203 35.18 47.66 -62.14
C GLN A 203 35.83 48.93 -61.58
N ILE A 204 36.62 48.84 -60.50
CA ILE A 204 37.44 49.97 -60.01
C ILE A 204 38.67 50.20 -60.91
N PHE A 205 39.15 49.14 -61.59
CA PHE A 205 40.25 49.23 -62.53
C PHE A 205 39.88 49.97 -63.83
N LEU A 206 38.63 49.81 -64.30
CA LEU A 206 38.09 50.50 -65.48
C LEU A 206 38.11 52.04 -65.34
N TYR A 207 37.76 52.59 -64.18
CA TYR A 207 37.81 54.05 -63.93
C TYR A 207 39.15 54.55 -63.39
N ARG A 208 40.07 53.68 -62.96
CA ARG A 208 41.46 54.09 -62.67
C ARG A 208 42.23 54.50 -63.92
N LYS A 209 41.76 54.10 -65.11
CA LYS A 209 42.30 54.50 -66.42
C LYS A 209 41.81 55.88 -66.90
N THR A 210 40.89 56.57 -66.21
CA THR A 210 40.39 57.89 -66.66
C THR A 210 41.37 59.05 -66.41
N PHE A 211 42.35 58.87 -65.54
CA PHE A 211 43.48 59.81 -65.40
C PHE A 211 44.71 59.17 -66.05
N VAL A 212 45.46 59.93 -66.84
CA VAL A 212 46.58 59.41 -67.64
C VAL A 212 47.67 58.86 -66.72
N ASN A 213 47.94 59.55 -65.60
CA ASN A 213 48.95 59.13 -64.61
C ASN A 213 48.49 59.35 -63.15
N ARG A 214 49.06 58.59 -62.20
CA ARG A 214 48.74 58.68 -60.76
C ARG A 214 49.01 60.07 -60.17
N THR A 215 50.04 60.76 -60.65
CA THR A 215 50.40 62.13 -60.25
C THR A 215 49.33 63.14 -60.61
N GLU A 216 48.66 62.98 -61.76
CA GLU A 216 47.56 63.83 -62.22
C GLU A 216 46.37 63.73 -61.27
N LYS A 217 45.95 62.50 -60.93
CA LYS A 217 44.89 62.26 -59.95
C LYS A 217 45.22 62.87 -58.57
N SER A 218 46.48 62.78 -58.14
CA SER A 218 46.93 63.36 -56.87
C SER A 218 46.84 64.90 -56.88
N ARG A 219 47.24 65.53 -57.99
CA ARG A 219 47.12 66.99 -58.17
C ARG A 219 45.65 67.42 -58.20
N ALA A 220 44.79 66.71 -58.92
CA ALA A 220 43.35 66.98 -58.95
C ALA A 220 42.70 66.85 -57.56
N LEU A 221 43.05 65.81 -56.79
CA LEU A 221 42.59 65.64 -55.41
C LEU A 221 43.12 66.74 -54.48
N LYS A 222 44.36 67.22 -54.68
CA LYS A 222 44.92 68.31 -53.88
C LYS A 222 44.16 69.62 -54.14
N LYS A 223 43.85 69.92 -55.40
CA LYS A 223 42.99 71.08 -55.77
C LYS A 223 41.59 70.98 -55.15
N LEU A 224 40.94 69.81 -55.25
CA LEU A 224 39.63 69.59 -54.63
C LEU A 224 39.66 69.79 -53.11
N LYS A 225 40.71 69.31 -52.43
CA LYS A 225 40.86 69.48 -50.97
C LYS A 225 41.07 70.95 -50.58
N GLN A 226 41.74 71.74 -51.42
CA GLN A 226 41.92 73.17 -51.22
C GLN A 226 40.60 73.94 -51.40
N SER A 227 39.72 73.52 -52.32
CA SER A 227 38.43 74.17 -52.55
C SER A 227 37.33 73.82 -51.53
N LEU A 228 37.55 72.82 -50.67
CA LEU A 228 36.58 72.43 -49.65
C LEU A 228 36.76 73.26 -48.35
N PRO A 229 35.67 73.64 -47.64
CA PRO A 229 35.71 74.46 -46.42
C PRO A 229 36.73 73.95 -45.40
N LEU A 230 37.40 74.78 -44.61
CA LEU A 230 38.47 74.31 -43.70
C LEU A 230 37.98 73.35 -42.59
N THR A 231 36.75 73.52 -42.09
CA THR A 231 36.24 72.74 -40.95
C THR A 231 35.62 71.38 -41.39
N PRO A 232 35.96 70.26 -40.72
CA PRO A 232 35.46 68.93 -41.10
C PRO A 232 33.93 68.82 -41.16
N ASN A 233 33.20 69.42 -40.21
CA ASN A 233 31.73 69.37 -40.18
C ASN A 233 31.09 70.12 -41.35
N ARG A 234 31.66 71.27 -41.75
CA ARG A 234 31.19 71.99 -42.95
C ARG A 234 31.57 71.23 -44.22
N ARG A 235 32.75 70.59 -44.27
CA ARG A 235 33.13 69.69 -45.37
C ARG A 235 32.15 68.53 -45.52
N THR A 236 31.83 67.84 -44.42
CA THR A 236 30.89 66.71 -44.47
C THR A 236 29.49 67.16 -44.81
N ALA A 237 29.02 68.30 -44.31
CA ALA A 237 27.72 68.86 -44.69
C ALA A 237 27.66 69.20 -46.19
N VAL A 238 28.69 69.87 -46.74
CA VAL A 238 28.76 70.18 -48.18
C VAL A 238 28.83 68.90 -49.02
N MET A 239 29.63 67.91 -48.60
CA MET A 239 29.70 66.62 -49.29
C MET A 239 28.38 65.84 -49.18
N ALA A 240 27.71 65.85 -48.03
CA ALA A 240 26.42 65.20 -47.84
C ALA A 240 25.33 65.86 -48.70
N SER A 241 25.30 67.20 -48.76
CA SER A 241 24.39 67.95 -49.63
C SER A 241 24.66 67.64 -51.11
N TYR A 242 25.93 67.56 -51.51
CA TYR A 242 26.31 67.18 -52.88
C TYR A 242 25.86 65.74 -53.21
N LEU A 243 26.12 64.78 -52.32
CA LEU A 243 25.73 63.38 -52.48
C LEU A 243 24.21 63.15 -52.38
N SER A 244 23.47 64.09 -51.80
CA SER A 244 22.00 64.05 -51.75
C SER A 244 21.34 64.62 -53.01
N SER A 245 22.12 65.23 -53.92
CA SER A 245 21.61 65.79 -55.17
C SER A 245 21.32 64.70 -56.20
N LYS A 246 20.03 64.41 -56.43
CA LYS A 246 19.57 63.36 -57.36
C LYS A 246 19.82 63.64 -58.84
N LYS A 247 20.16 64.89 -59.21
CA LYS A 247 20.33 65.32 -60.62
C LYS A 247 21.78 65.29 -61.10
N SER A 248 22.75 64.97 -60.23
CA SER A 248 24.17 64.93 -60.60
C SER A 248 24.54 63.60 -61.26
N PRO A 249 25.04 63.58 -62.51
CA PRO A 249 25.54 62.36 -63.15
C PRO A 249 26.66 61.69 -62.35
N THR A 250 27.43 62.48 -61.61
CA THR A 250 28.52 61.99 -60.74
C THR A 250 27.98 61.17 -59.58
N VAL A 251 26.87 61.58 -58.94
CA VAL A 251 26.24 60.85 -57.83
C VAL A 251 25.64 59.54 -58.34
N PHE A 252 24.97 59.56 -59.50
CA PHE A 252 24.46 58.35 -60.15
C PHE A 252 25.58 57.34 -60.48
N ASN A 253 26.74 57.82 -60.97
CA ASN A 253 27.89 56.96 -61.20
C ASN A 253 28.50 56.42 -59.88
N LEU A 254 28.48 57.21 -58.79
CA LEU A 254 28.92 56.75 -57.47
C LEU A 254 27.97 55.72 -56.85
N GLU A 255 26.67 55.81 -57.11
CA GLU A 255 25.68 54.78 -56.76
C GLU A 255 25.93 53.49 -57.54
N LYS A 256 26.17 53.57 -58.86
CA LYS A 256 26.58 52.41 -59.67
C LYS A 256 27.90 51.77 -59.19
N MET A 257 28.81 52.57 -58.62
CA MET A 257 30.06 52.08 -58.03
C MET A 257 29.88 51.49 -56.61
N ASN A 258 28.66 51.44 -56.07
CA ASN A 258 28.35 51.04 -54.69
C ASN A 258 29.11 51.86 -53.62
N VAL A 259 29.49 53.11 -53.94
CA VAL A 259 30.16 54.01 -52.99
C VAL A 259 29.14 54.80 -52.19
N VAL A 260 28.01 55.14 -52.81
CA VAL A 260 26.85 55.78 -52.19
C VAL A 260 25.72 54.76 -52.13
N VAL A 261 25.13 54.56 -50.96
CA VAL A 261 24.07 53.57 -50.74
C VAL A 261 22.76 54.10 -51.33
N THR A 262 22.15 53.35 -52.25
CA THR A 262 20.85 53.71 -52.82
C THR A 262 19.75 53.68 -51.75
N PRO A 263 18.64 54.40 -51.92
CA PRO A 263 17.51 54.32 -50.99
C PRO A 263 16.96 52.91 -50.80
N GLU A 264 16.98 52.08 -51.86
CA GLU A 264 16.56 50.68 -51.83
C GLU A 264 17.54 49.83 -51.00
N ASP A 265 18.86 49.99 -51.22
CA ASP A 265 19.88 49.31 -50.40
C ASP A 265 19.79 49.70 -48.92
N LYS A 266 19.44 50.96 -48.62
CA LYS A 266 19.22 51.41 -47.23
C LYS A 266 18.05 50.67 -46.59
N ASN A 267 16.95 50.50 -47.33
CA ASN A 267 15.78 49.76 -46.88
C ASN A 267 16.10 48.28 -46.68
N ASP A 268 16.85 47.66 -47.60
CA ASP A 268 17.28 46.26 -47.49
C ASP A 268 18.23 46.04 -46.30
N ILE A 269 19.14 46.97 -46.04
CA ILE A 269 20.00 46.95 -44.85
C ILE A 269 19.15 47.07 -43.58
N HIS A 270 18.10 47.91 -43.59
CA HIS A 270 17.20 48.07 -42.45
C HIS A 270 16.38 46.81 -42.19
N LEU A 271 15.80 46.24 -43.25
CA LEU A 271 15.06 44.98 -43.21
C LEU A 271 15.95 43.84 -42.69
N GLY A 272 17.16 43.71 -43.24
CA GLY A 272 18.12 42.71 -42.80
C GLY A 272 18.55 42.87 -41.33
N LYS A 273 18.64 44.10 -40.82
CA LYS A 273 18.89 44.36 -39.39
C LYS A 273 17.69 43.95 -38.54
N ALA A 274 16.47 44.29 -38.93
CA ALA A 274 15.24 43.93 -38.22
C ALA A 274 15.08 42.40 -38.11
N VAL A 275 15.18 41.68 -39.24
CA VAL A 275 15.08 40.21 -39.26
C VAL A 275 16.13 39.54 -38.36
N ILE A 276 17.36 40.05 -38.36
CA ILE A 276 18.41 39.49 -37.50
C ILE A 276 18.14 39.77 -36.02
N HIS A 277 17.54 40.93 -35.69
CA HIS A 277 17.15 41.27 -34.33
C HIS A 277 16.04 40.32 -33.83
N ASP A 278 15.01 40.07 -34.64
CA ASP A 278 13.92 39.15 -34.29
C ASP A 278 14.44 37.72 -34.08
N LEU A 279 15.35 37.25 -34.95
CA LEU A 279 16.00 35.95 -34.77
C LEU A 279 16.79 35.87 -33.47
N ARG A 280 17.46 36.94 -33.07
CA ARG A 280 18.18 37.01 -31.80
C ARG A 280 17.22 36.95 -30.62
N GLU A 281 16.11 37.68 -30.68
CA GLU A 281 15.08 37.66 -29.64
C GLU A 281 14.50 36.25 -29.44
N ILE A 282 14.18 35.55 -30.53
CA ILE A 282 13.70 34.15 -30.47
C ILE A 282 14.77 33.26 -29.84
N VAL A 283 16.04 33.42 -30.22
CA VAL A 283 17.14 32.65 -29.65
C VAL A 283 17.29 32.91 -28.15
N ASP A 284 17.20 34.15 -27.70
CA ASP A 284 17.39 34.49 -26.29
C ASP A 284 16.20 34.03 -25.44
N LYS A 285 14.95 34.17 -25.92
CA LYS A 285 13.76 33.58 -25.28
C LYS A 285 13.82 32.05 -25.20
N THR A 286 14.28 31.38 -26.26
CA THR A 286 14.36 29.91 -26.29
C THR A 286 15.51 29.34 -25.47
N LYS A 287 16.63 30.05 -25.30
CA LYS A 287 17.73 29.62 -24.42
C LYS A 287 17.31 29.44 -22.96
N LEU A 288 16.37 30.25 -22.48
CA LEU A 288 15.85 30.18 -21.12
C LEU A 288 15.01 28.90 -20.89
N LEU A 289 14.40 28.36 -21.95
CA LEU A 289 13.55 27.17 -21.90
C LEU A 289 14.38 25.90 -22.09
N ARG A 290 14.63 25.14 -21.01
CA ARG A 290 15.44 23.90 -21.03
C ARG A 290 14.71 22.65 -21.54
N THR A 291 13.73 22.79 -22.44
CA THR A 291 12.92 21.69 -22.97
C THR A 291 13.49 21.12 -24.28
N ASP A 292 13.10 19.90 -24.66
CA ASP A 292 13.51 19.31 -25.94
C ASP A 292 12.95 20.08 -27.14
N GLY A 293 11.72 20.62 -27.04
CA GLY A 293 11.14 21.49 -28.06
C GLY A 293 11.96 22.75 -28.32
N ALA A 294 12.48 23.39 -27.27
CA ALA A 294 13.35 24.57 -27.41
C ALA A 294 14.68 24.24 -28.11
N ARG A 295 15.24 23.05 -27.87
CA ARG A 295 16.46 22.58 -28.56
C ARG A 295 16.20 22.33 -30.04
N THR A 296 15.04 21.77 -30.37
CA THR A 296 14.60 21.59 -31.77
C THR A 296 14.44 22.94 -32.45
N ALA A 297 13.75 23.90 -31.83
CA ALA A 297 13.59 25.26 -32.35
C ALA A 297 14.93 25.94 -32.66
N ILE A 298 15.91 25.85 -31.75
CA ILE A 298 17.26 26.38 -31.99
C ILE A 298 17.94 25.67 -33.17
N SER A 299 17.74 24.35 -33.30
CA SER A 299 18.31 23.58 -34.42
C SER A 299 17.71 24.00 -35.76
N ILE A 300 16.39 24.23 -35.81
CA ILE A 300 15.66 24.78 -36.98
C ILE A 300 16.23 26.16 -37.35
N ILE A 301 16.37 27.06 -36.39
CA ILE A 301 16.91 28.41 -36.61
C ILE A 301 18.33 28.33 -37.18
N THR A 302 19.19 27.47 -36.62
CA THR A 302 20.56 27.32 -37.12
C THR A 302 20.65 26.68 -38.50
N ALA A 303 19.74 25.79 -38.86
CA ALA A 303 19.66 25.18 -40.19
C ALA A 303 19.09 26.16 -41.23
N SER A 304 18.15 27.03 -40.83
CA SER A 304 17.53 28.03 -41.69
C SER A 304 18.48 29.18 -42.02
N THR A 305 19.23 29.66 -41.03
CA THR A 305 20.12 30.83 -41.14
C THR A 305 21.49 30.53 -41.77
N ASN A 306 21.93 29.26 -41.84
CA ASN A 306 23.24 28.87 -42.39
C ASN A 306 23.13 28.19 -43.77
N GLY A 307 22.55 28.90 -44.74
CA GLY A 307 22.45 28.48 -46.15
C GLY A 307 23.76 28.66 -46.96
N SER A 308 23.75 28.24 -48.24
CA SER A 308 24.90 28.30 -49.15
C SER A 308 25.50 29.71 -49.29
N ASN A 309 24.67 30.76 -49.35
CA ASN A 309 25.13 32.15 -49.50
C ASN A 309 26.02 32.62 -48.34
N VAL A 310 25.63 32.35 -47.09
CA VAL A 310 26.44 32.66 -45.89
C VAL A 310 27.75 31.88 -45.88
N GLN A 311 27.77 30.68 -46.49
CA GLN A 311 28.99 29.86 -46.61
C GLN A 311 29.94 30.41 -47.67
N ASN A 312 29.42 30.78 -48.84
CA ASN A 312 30.19 31.31 -49.96
C ASN A 312 30.83 32.65 -49.59
N GLU A 313 30.09 33.54 -48.92
CA GLU A 313 30.61 34.84 -48.47
C GLU A 313 31.48 34.79 -47.21
N LYS A 314 31.68 33.60 -46.60
CA LYS A 314 32.48 33.40 -45.37
C LYS A 314 32.05 34.26 -44.16
N LYS A 315 30.80 34.74 -44.11
CA LYS A 315 30.27 35.64 -43.05
C LYS A 315 29.73 34.93 -41.78
N LYS A 316 30.05 33.65 -41.57
CA LYS A 316 29.55 32.83 -40.43
C LYS A 316 29.83 33.41 -39.05
N VAL A 317 31.02 33.99 -38.86
CA VAL A 317 31.43 34.59 -37.57
C VAL A 317 30.61 35.85 -37.28
N LEU A 318 30.37 36.66 -38.32
CA LEU A 318 29.54 37.86 -38.21
C LEU A 318 28.09 37.50 -37.86
N LEU A 319 27.54 36.50 -38.55
CA LEU A 319 26.20 35.98 -38.27
C LEU A 319 26.07 35.45 -36.83
N ALA A 320 27.07 34.69 -36.38
CA ALA A 320 27.13 34.17 -35.01
C ALA A 320 27.12 35.26 -33.95
N LYS A 321 27.89 36.33 -34.18
CA LYS A 321 27.94 37.49 -33.28
C LYS A 321 26.61 38.24 -33.26
N LYS A 322 25.95 38.41 -34.41
CA LYS A 322 24.65 39.10 -34.47
C LYS A 322 23.49 38.30 -33.87
N ILE A 323 23.44 36.98 -34.08
CA ILE A 323 22.38 36.10 -33.55
C ILE A 323 22.65 35.68 -32.09
N GLY A 324 23.88 35.87 -31.58
CA GLY A 324 24.23 35.51 -30.20
C GLY A 324 24.36 34.01 -29.97
N LEU A 325 24.85 33.25 -30.96
CA LEU A 325 25.10 31.81 -30.87
C LEU A 325 26.58 31.47 -31.08
N PRO A 326 27.09 30.38 -30.47
CA PRO A 326 28.47 29.97 -30.69
C PRO A 326 28.68 29.52 -32.14
N VAL A 327 29.79 29.93 -32.75
CA VAL A 327 30.14 29.64 -34.16
C VAL A 327 30.06 28.14 -34.47
N LYS A 328 30.48 27.29 -33.53
CA LYS A 328 30.38 25.82 -33.65
C LYS A 328 28.93 25.36 -33.91
N ARG A 329 27.95 25.96 -33.25
CA ARG A 329 26.55 25.56 -33.38
C ARG A 329 25.96 25.97 -34.73
N ILE A 330 26.29 27.17 -35.20
CA ILE A 330 25.92 27.60 -36.56
C ILE A 330 26.58 26.71 -37.60
N SER A 331 27.86 26.33 -37.42
CA SER A 331 28.52 25.39 -38.34
C SER A 331 27.85 24.01 -38.40
N GLY A 332 27.36 23.51 -37.25
CA GLY A 332 26.60 22.26 -37.19
C GLY A 332 25.26 22.33 -37.93
N GLY A 333 24.67 23.53 -38.01
CA GLY A 333 23.43 23.80 -38.76
C GLY A 333 23.49 23.38 -40.23
N LYS A 334 24.67 23.36 -40.87
CA LYS A 334 24.84 22.86 -42.25
C LYS A 334 24.44 21.39 -42.36
N ASN A 335 24.93 20.56 -41.44
CA ASN A 335 24.69 19.13 -41.47
C ASN A 335 23.22 18.83 -41.18
N VAL A 336 22.60 19.63 -40.30
CA VAL A 336 21.17 19.55 -40.01
C VAL A 336 20.36 19.96 -41.24
N ARG A 337 20.71 21.09 -41.89
CA ARG A 337 20.06 21.56 -43.12
C ARG A 337 20.17 20.54 -44.25
N ALA A 338 21.35 19.97 -44.46
CA ALA A 338 21.57 18.95 -45.49
C ALA A 338 20.67 17.73 -45.25
N LYS A 339 20.60 17.21 -44.02
CA LYS A 339 19.71 16.09 -43.67
C LYS A 339 18.24 16.39 -43.90
N ILE A 340 17.80 17.60 -43.58
CA ILE A 340 16.40 18.01 -43.74
C ILE A 340 16.03 18.14 -45.21
N LEU A 341 16.94 18.64 -46.04
CA LEU A 341 16.70 18.82 -47.48
C LEU A 341 16.93 17.55 -48.31
N SER A 342 17.65 16.55 -47.77
CA SER A 342 18.03 15.35 -48.52
C SER A 342 17.20 14.11 -48.22
N SER A 343 16.24 14.14 -47.29
CA SER A 343 15.42 12.96 -46.97
C SER A 343 13.95 13.21 -47.24
N GLU A 344 13.29 12.24 -47.87
CA GLU A 344 11.89 12.35 -48.33
C GLU A 344 10.87 12.39 -47.18
N GLU A 345 11.22 11.87 -45.99
CA GLU A 345 10.34 11.84 -44.80
C GLU A 345 10.68 12.88 -43.69
N SER A 346 11.70 13.73 -43.85
CA SER A 346 12.15 14.61 -42.75
C SER A 346 11.33 15.90 -42.58
N CYS A 347 10.27 15.80 -41.79
CA CYS A 347 9.67 16.98 -41.16
C CYS A 347 10.60 17.57 -40.07
N TRP A 348 10.60 18.90 -39.91
CA TRP A 348 11.39 19.65 -38.92
C TRP A 348 11.21 19.19 -37.46
N LYS A 349 10.25 18.29 -37.17
CA LYS A 349 9.93 17.77 -35.84
C LYS A 349 10.80 16.57 -35.42
N TYR A 350 11.36 15.78 -36.34
CA TYR A 350 12.02 14.51 -36.01
C TYR A 350 13.54 14.55 -36.22
N ILE A 351 14.27 15.15 -35.28
CA ILE A 351 15.72 14.93 -35.15
C ILE A 351 15.94 14.09 -33.89
N GLN A 352 15.78 12.76 -34.00
CA GLN A 352 16.16 11.87 -32.91
C GLN A 352 17.69 11.89 -32.72
N ARG A 353 18.15 11.88 -31.46
CA ARG A 353 19.58 11.73 -31.14
C ARG A 353 20.05 10.34 -31.57
N LYS A 354 21.26 10.23 -32.13
CA LYS A 354 21.93 8.93 -32.25
C LYS A 354 22.07 8.33 -30.85
N THR A 355 21.50 7.15 -30.62
CA THR A 355 21.71 6.36 -29.41
C THR A 355 23.17 5.92 -29.34
N ARG A 356 23.73 5.82 -28.12
CA ARG A 356 25.11 5.35 -27.94
C ARG A 356 25.17 3.83 -28.20
N LYS A 357 26.32 3.31 -28.66
CA LYS A 357 26.49 1.89 -29.03
C LYS A 357 26.35 0.92 -27.85
N ASP A 358 26.58 1.41 -26.63
CA ASP A 358 26.44 0.71 -25.34
C ASP A 358 25.01 0.75 -24.79
N ALA A 359 24.05 1.35 -25.51
CA ALA A 359 22.66 1.40 -25.07
C ALA A 359 21.98 0.04 -25.33
N ILE A 360 21.30 -0.49 -24.31
CA ILE A 360 20.49 -1.70 -24.38
C ILE A 360 19.52 -1.59 -25.57
N SER A 361 19.49 -2.65 -26.39
CA SER A 361 18.65 -2.72 -27.59
C SER A 361 17.16 -2.57 -27.23
N PRO A 362 16.34 -2.01 -28.12
CA PRO A 362 14.91 -1.87 -27.88
C PRO A 362 14.21 -3.23 -27.69
N GLU A 363 14.70 -4.29 -28.33
CA GLU A 363 14.20 -5.67 -28.20
C GLU A 363 14.41 -6.21 -26.79
N ILE A 364 15.63 -6.08 -26.23
CA ILE A 364 15.93 -6.52 -24.86
C ILE A 364 15.07 -5.77 -23.83
N LYS A 365 14.76 -4.49 -24.09
CA LYS A 365 13.84 -3.73 -23.22
C LYS A 365 12.42 -4.26 -23.28
N LYS A 366 11.97 -4.71 -24.45
CA LYS A 366 10.65 -5.33 -24.62
C LYS A 366 10.58 -6.66 -23.90
N ILE A 367 11.60 -7.51 -24.01
CA ILE A 367 11.68 -8.79 -23.28
C ILE A 367 11.61 -8.55 -21.76
N ALA A 368 12.35 -7.57 -21.23
CA ALA A 368 12.27 -7.22 -19.82
C ALA A 368 10.88 -6.67 -19.43
N TYR A 369 10.24 -5.88 -20.28
CA TYR A 369 8.90 -5.34 -20.08
C TYR A 369 7.84 -6.45 -20.04
N ASP A 370 7.91 -7.40 -20.97
CA ASP A 370 7.00 -8.55 -21.06
C ASP A 370 7.23 -9.51 -19.89
N PHE A 371 8.48 -9.67 -19.44
CA PHE A 371 8.79 -10.49 -18.27
C PHE A 371 8.20 -9.95 -16.95
N TRP A 372 8.09 -8.61 -16.81
CA TRP A 372 7.36 -8.02 -15.67
C TRP A 372 5.86 -8.35 -15.70
N LEU A 373 5.28 -8.55 -16.88
CA LEU A 373 3.86 -8.83 -17.09
C LEU A 373 3.53 -10.33 -17.12
N HIS A 374 4.55 -11.19 -16.97
CA HIS A 374 4.36 -12.63 -16.95
C HIS A 374 3.43 -13.03 -15.79
N PRO A 375 2.48 -13.95 -15.98
CA PRO A 375 1.53 -14.39 -14.95
C PRO A 375 2.18 -14.80 -13.64
N ASP A 376 3.33 -15.48 -13.71
CA ASP A 376 4.10 -15.93 -12.53
C ASP A 376 4.71 -14.77 -11.69
N ASN A 377 4.82 -13.58 -12.28
CA ASN A 377 5.50 -12.42 -11.69
C ASN A 377 4.53 -11.31 -11.27
N SER A 378 3.50 -11.06 -12.10
CA SER A 378 2.46 -10.10 -11.78
C SER A 378 1.10 -10.51 -12.30
N ARG A 379 0.06 -10.22 -11.51
CA ARG A 379 -1.34 -10.46 -11.84
C ARG A 379 -2.12 -9.16 -11.97
N PRO A 380 -3.07 -9.05 -12.91
CA PRO A 380 -3.98 -7.91 -12.95
C PRO A 380 -4.84 -7.86 -11.68
N SER A 381 -5.10 -6.66 -11.16
CA SER A 381 -6.04 -6.48 -10.05
C SER A 381 -7.44 -6.91 -10.50
N PRO A 382 -8.17 -7.72 -9.71
CA PRO A 382 -9.52 -8.15 -10.05
C PRO A 382 -10.55 -7.02 -9.99
N ASN A 383 -10.21 -5.90 -9.33
CA ASN A 383 -11.09 -4.74 -9.24
C ASN A 383 -11.03 -3.93 -10.53
N LYS A 384 -12.17 -3.83 -11.25
CA LYS A 384 -12.33 -3.00 -12.46
C LYS A 384 -12.02 -1.52 -12.24
N THR A 385 -12.00 -1.06 -10.99
CA THR A 385 -11.74 0.33 -10.58
C THR A 385 -10.26 0.64 -10.37
N ASP A 386 -9.41 -0.39 -10.26
CA ASP A 386 -7.96 -0.27 -10.10
C ASP A 386 -7.29 0.02 -11.46
N ILE A 387 -7.52 1.23 -11.96
CA ILE A 387 -6.98 1.72 -13.23
C ILE A 387 -5.99 2.84 -12.97
N LYS A 388 -4.73 2.64 -13.34
CA LYS A 388 -3.71 3.69 -13.28
C LYS A 388 -3.70 4.49 -14.58
N ARG A 389 -3.72 5.82 -14.43
CA ARG A 389 -3.72 6.76 -15.56
C ARG A 389 -2.41 7.50 -15.67
N VAL A 390 -1.84 7.57 -16.87
CA VAL A 390 -0.66 8.39 -17.16
C VAL A 390 -1.02 9.39 -18.25
N ARG A 391 -0.66 10.66 -18.03
CA ARG A 391 -0.90 11.74 -18.99
C ARG A 391 0.13 11.63 -20.11
N ILE A 392 -0.33 11.43 -21.35
CA ILE A 392 0.52 11.40 -22.55
C ILE A 392 0.61 12.80 -23.18
N ALA A 393 -0.50 13.54 -23.18
CA ALA A 393 -0.59 14.89 -23.72
C ALA A 393 -1.59 15.74 -22.91
N PRO A 394 -1.69 17.07 -23.13
CA PRO A 394 -2.73 17.87 -22.49
C PRO A 394 -4.12 17.28 -22.77
N LYS A 395 -4.84 16.93 -21.69
CA LYS A 395 -6.17 16.27 -21.72
C LYS A 395 -6.23 14.85 -22.34
N GLN A 396 -5.09 14.19 -22.58
CA GLN A 396 -5.05 12.82 -23.10
C GLN A 396 -4.33 11.87 -22.13
N PHE A 397 -4.99 10.77 -21.75
CA PHE A 397 -4.52 9.83 -20.74
C PHE A 397 -4.55 8.40 -21.28
N SER A 398 -3.49 7.62 -21.08
CA SER A 398 -3.57 6.15 -21.18
C SER A 398 -4.11 5.57 -19.88
N LYS A 399 -4.94 4.55 -20.00
CA LYS A 399 -5.55 3.81 -18.88
C LYS A 399 -5.07 2.36 -18.95
N HIS A 400 -4.49 1.87 -17.86
CA HIS A 400 -4.10 0.46 -17.72
C HIS A 400 -4.59 -0.08 -16.38
N THR A 401 -4.98 -1.34 -16.36
CA THR A 401 -5.29 -2.07 -15.12
C THR A 401 -4.03 -2.15 -14.26
N ILE A 402 -4.17 -2.01 -12.93
CA ILE A 402 -3.05 -2.18 -12.01
C ILE A 402 -2.65 -3.65 -12.00
N HIS A 403 -1.36 -3.93 -12.14
CA HIS A 403 -0.79 -5.26 -11.95
C HIS A 403 -0.10 -5.32 -10.58
N ILE A 404 -0.35 -6.37 -9.82
CA ILE A 404 0.20 -6.59 -8.47
C ILE A 404 1.32 -7.61 -8.59
N LEU A 405 2.49 -7.30 -8.01
CA LEU A 405 3.61 -8.22 -7.90
C LEU A 405 3.36 -9.26 -6.81
N ASP A 406 3.47 -10.54 -7.16
CA ASP A 406 3.35 -11.65 -6.19
C ASP A 406 4.70 -11.99 -5.53
N LYS A 407 5.82 -11.65 -6.20
CA LYS A 407 7.20 -11.81 -5.71
C LYS A 407 7.90 -10.47 -5.50
N THR A 408 9.02 -10.47 -4.78
CA THR A 408 9.84 -9.26 -4.64
C THR A 408 10.55 -8.92 -5.96
N GLN A 409 10.88 -7.63 -6.15
CA GLN A 409 11.59 -7.18 -7.37
C GLN A 409 12.96 -7.84 -7.54
N THR A 410 13.61 -8.20 -6.41
CA THR A 410 14.91 -8.87 -6.40
C THR A 410 14.79 -10.32 -6.85
N GLU A 411 13.77 -11.06 -6.39
CA GLU A 411 13.51 -12.44 -6.81
C GLU A 411 13.21 -12.52 -8.32
N ILE A 412 12.35 -11.63 -8.82
CA ILE A 412 12.02 -11.54 -10.26
C ILE A 412 13.29 -11.26 -11.09
N PHE A 413 14.21 -10.44 -10.59
CA PHE A 413 15.47 -10.19 -11.28
C PHE A 413 16.40 -11.41 -11.30
N HIS A 414 16.44 -12.20 -10.22
CA HIS A 414 17.19 -13.45 -10.20
C HIS A 414 16.61 -14.48 -11.17
N GLU A 415 15.29 -14.63 -11.21
CA GLU A 415 14.59 -15.49 -12.17
C GLU A 415 14.81 -15.03 -13.61
N PHE A 416 14.81 -13.71 -13.87
CA PHE A 416 15.13 -13.15 -15.18
C PHE A 416 16.55 -13.52 -15.63
N LYS A 417 17.53 -13.47 -14.73
CA LYS A 417 18.92 -13.87 -15.01
C LYS A 417 19.08 -15.36 -15.28
N ILE A 418 18.30 -16.19 -14.57
CA ILE A 418 18.30 -17.64 -14.79
C ILE A 418 17.68 -17.97 -16.15
N LYS A 419 16.56 -17.32 -16.50
CA LYS A 419 15.85 -17.56 -17.76
C LYS A 419 16.56 -16.98 -18.99
N TYR A 420 17.27 -15.86 -18.82
CA TYR A 420 18.00 -15.18 -19.90
C TYR A 420 19.46 -14.87 -19.51
N PRO A 421 20.33 -15.90 -19.44
CA PRO A 421 21.72 -15.73 -19.01
C PRO A 421 22.56 -14.89 -20.00
N GLU A 422 22.17 -14.83 -21.28
CA GLU A 422 22.86 -14.06 -22.32
C GLU A 422 22.67 -12.53 -22.20
N ILE A 423 21.63 -12.10 -21.48
CA ILE A 423 21.29 -10.68 -21.35
C ILE A 423 22.07 -10.07 -20.18
N SER A 424 23.12 -9.29 -20.49
CA SER A 424 23.89 -8.56 -19.48
C SER A 424 23.13 -7.32 -18.96
N MET A 425 22.13 -7.53 -18.09
CA MET A 425 21.35 -6.45 -17.46
C MET A 425 21.61 -6.36 -15.95
N ASN A 426 21.84 -5.14 -15.46
CA ASN A 426 21.96 -4.85 -14.03
C ASN A 426 20.59 -4.64 -13.39
N GLN A 427 20.43 -5.01 -12.11
CA GLN A 427 19.16 -4.95 -11.37
C GLN A 427 18.47 -3.58 -11.45
N ARG A 428 19.20 -2.49 -11.15
CA ARG A 428 18.64 -1.12 -11.24
C ARG A 428 18.14 -0.76 -12.64
N THR A 429 18.71 -1.36 -13.68
CA THR A 429 18.29 -1.11 -15.06
C THR A 429 17.01 -1.89 -15.39
N PHE A 430 16.90 -3.11 -14.87
CA PHE A 430 15.70 -3.95 -14.96
C PHE A 430 14.52 -3.34 -14.19
N GLU A 431 14.74 -2.88 -12.96
CA GLU A 431 13.73 -2.18 -12.14
C GLU A 431 13.25 -0.87 -12.79
N ARG A 432 14.11 -0.18 -13.54
CA ARG A 432 13.71 1.03 -14.30
C ARG A 432 12.82 0.71 -15.51
N LEU A 433 12.88 -0.52 -16.03
CA LEU A 433 12.03 -0.98 -17.13
C LEU A 433 10.67 -1.50 -16.65
N LYS A 434 10.42 -1.47 -15.34
CA LYS A 434 9.13 -1.84 -14.74
C LYS A 434 7.99 -0.95 -15.29
N PRO A 435 6.89 -1.54 -15.78
CA PRO A 435 5.73 -0.78 -16.23
C PRO A 435 5.13 0.07 -15.09
N PHE A 436 4.67 1.28 -15.42
CA PHE A 436 4.18 2.22 -14.40
C PHE A 436 2.93 1.72 -13.64
N PHE A 437 2.15 0.83 -14.24
CA PHE A 437 0.94 0.26 -13.65
C PHE A 437 1.20 -1.01 -12.82
N VAL A 438 2.44 -1.51 -12.78
CA VAL A 438 2.85 -2.60 -11.90
C VAL A 438 3.21 -2.04 -10.51
N ARG A 439 2.57 -2.51 -9.44
CA ARG A 439 2.79 -2.10 -8.05
C ARG A 439 3.22 -3.29 -7.20
N ALA A 440 3.99 -3.05 -6.13
CA ALA A 440 4.23 -4.07 -5.11
C ALA A 440 2.92 -4.39 -4.37
N ALA A 441 2.74 -5.65 -3.94
CA ALA A 441 1.61 -6.03 -3.10
C ALA A 441 1.60 -5.23 -1.79
N SER A 442 0.53 -4.47 -1.54
CA SER A 442 0.25 -3.89 -0.23
C SER A 442 -0.49 -4.92 0.66
N PRO A 443 -0.55 -4.74 1.99
CA PRO A 443 -1.32 -5.62 2.87
C PRO A 443 -2.79 -5.76 2.46
N LYS A 444 -3.38 -4.72 1.86
CA LYS A 444 -4.76 -4.70 1.34
C LYS A 444 -4.93 -5.52 0.05
N ASP A 445 -3.85 -5.72 -0.71
CA ASP A 445 -3.86 -6.46 -1.98
C ASP A 445 -3.63 -7.96 -1.80
N ARG A 446 -3.32 -8.38 -0.56
CA ARG A 446 -3.29 -9.78 -0.14
C ARG A 446 -4.74 -10.26 -0.05
N LEU A 447 -5.34 -10.52 -1.21
CA LEU A 447 -6.62 -11.21 -1.40
C LEU A 447 -6.46 -12.68 -1.01
N THR A 448 -6.07 -12.91 0.24
CA THR A 448 -6.01 -14.23 0.84
C THR A 448 -7.00 -14.21 1.98
N CYS A 449 -7.92 -15.17 2.01
CA CYS A 449 -8.70 -15.41 3.21
C CYS A 449 -7.73 -15.49 4.40
N CYS A 450 -7.98 -14.69 5.44
CA CYS A 450 -7.19 -14.75 6.68
C CYS A 450 -7.76 -15.78 7.67
N CYS A 451 -8.74 -16.57 7.26
CA CYS A 451 -9.28 -17.65 8.05
C CYS A 451 -8.22 -18.71 8.30
N ARG A 452 -8.16 -19.19 9.54
CA ARG A 452 -7.22 -20.22 9.99
C ARG A 452 -7.20 -21.42 9.03
N TYR A 453 -8.38 -21.93 8.69
CA TYR A 453 -8.53 -23.10 7.83
C TYR A 453 -7.89 -22.93 6.45
N HIS A 454 -8.12 -21.80 5.75
CA HIS A 454 -7.50 -21.59 4.43
C HIS A 454 -6.02 -21.25 4.50
N VAL A 455 -5.57 -20.50 5.51
CA VAL A 455 -4.15 -20.17 5.66
C VAL A 455 -3.33 -21.43 5.96
N GLU A 456 -3.83 -22.26 6.90
CA GLU A 456 -3.21 -23.52 7.28
C GLU A 456 -3.23 -24.52 6.12
N ALA A 457 -4.39 -24.74 5.50
CA ALA A 457 -4.51 -25.64 4.35
C ALA A 457 -3.61 -25.23 3.19
N LYS A 458 -3.52 -23.93 2.89
CA LYS A 458 -2.66 -23.40 1.81
C LYS A 458 -1.18 -23.58 2.13
N SER A 459 -0.77 -23.30 3.36
CA SER A 459 0.64 -23.47 3.78
C SER A 459 1.07 -24.94 3.68
N LEU A 460 0.25 -25.85 4.21
CA LEU A 460 0.47 -27.29 4.14
C LEU A 460 0.46 -27.80 2.71
N PHE A 461 -0.50 -27.37 1.89
CA PHE A 461 -0.60 -27.74 0.48
C PHE A 461 0.69 -27.42 -0.28
N LEU A 462 1.20 -26.20 -0.13
CA LEU A 462 2.44 -25.78 -0.80
C LEU A 462 3.62 -26.65 -0.37
N LYS A 463 3.71 -27.01 0.92
CA LYS A 463 4.77 -27.87 1.44
C LYS A 463 4.65 -29.31 0.95
N CYS A 464 3.44 -29.86 0.93
CA CYS A 464 3.16 -31.20 0.40
C CYS A 464 3.47 -31.29 -1.10
N MET A 465 3.04 -30.30 -1.89
CA MET A 465 3.32 -30.27 -3.33
C MET A 465 4.80 -30.02 -3.65
N GLU A 466 5.49 -29.19 -2.85
CA GLU A 466 6.94 -29.01 -2.94
C GLU A 466 7.68 -30.32 -2.66
N PHE A 467 7.23 -31.09 -1.66
CA PHE A 467 7.77 -32.42 -1.36
C PHE A 467 7.55 -33.38 -2.53
N ARG A 468 6.34 -33.47 -3.08
CA ARG A 468 6.03 -34.28 -4.27
C ARG A 468 6.92 -33.94 -5.46
N LYS A 469 7.08 -32.65 -5.75
CA LYS A 469 7.87 -32.18 -6.89
C LYS A 469 9.37 -32.48 -6.75
N LYS A 470 9.90 -32.46 -5.52
CA LYS A 470 11.35 -32.65 -5.26
C LYS A 470 11.75 -34.09 -5.04
N HIS A 471 10.95 -34.86 -4.31
CA HIS A 471 11.34 -36.19 -3.84
C HIS A 471 10.67 -37.32 -4.61
N ILE A 472 9.45 -37.10 -5.11
CA ILE A 472 8.62 -38.18 -5.68
C ILE A 472 8.63 -38.11 -7.21
N HIS A 473 8.14 -37.01 -7.80
CA HIS A 473 8.02 -36.84 -9.27
C HIS A 473 9.29 -37.13 -10.08
N PRO A 474 10.51 -36.80 -9.62
CA PRO A 474 11.74 -37.14 -10.36
C PRO A 474 12.04 -38.64 -10.44
N GLN A 475 11.41 -39.46 -9.58
CA GLN A 475 11.67 -40.89 -9.46
C GLN A 475 10.56 -41.77 -10.06
N LEU A 476 9.43 -41.16 -10.45
CA LEU A 476 8.25 -41.86 -10.97
C LEU A 476 8.19 -41.89 -12.50
N SER A 477 7.64 -42.98 -13.04
CA SER A 477 7.23 -43.10 -14.45
C SER A 477 5.99 -42.23 -14.77
N GLU A 478 5.68 -42.01 -16.06
CA GLU A 478 4.51 -41.19 -16.46
C GLU A 478 3.17 -41.74 -15.96
N GLU A 479 3.03 -43.06 -15.86
CA GLU A 479 1.83 -43.72 -15.31
C GLU A 479 1.70 -43.52 -13.80
N GLU A 480 2.82 -43.57 -13.07
CA GLU A 480 2.85 -43.31 -11.63
C GLU A 480 2.67 -41.82 -11.29
N LYS A 481 3.10 -40.92 -12.17
CA LYS A 481 2.82 -39.47 -12.03
C LYS A 481 1.33 -39.16 -12.10
N ASN A 482 0.55 -39.92 -12.89
CA ASN A 482 -0.91 -39.82 -12.91
C ASN A 482 -1.55 -40.35 -11.63
N LYS A 483 -0.94 -41.35 -10.97
CA LYS A 483 -1.38 -41.85 -9.66
C LYS A 483 -1.07 -40.87 -8.52
N PHE A 484 0.08 -40.17 -8.59
CA PHE A 484 0.50 -39.17 -7.60
C PHE A 484 0.62 -37.77 -8.23
N PRO A 485 -0.50 -37.14 -8.61
CA PRO A 485 -0.46 -35.85 -9.29
C PRO A 485 0.04 -34.74 -8.36
N VAL A 486 0.78 -33.80 -8.95
CA VAL A 486 1.10 -32.50 -8.33
C VAL A 486 0.03 -31.52 -8.77
N TYR A 487 -0.81 -31.11 -7.81
CA TYR A 487 -1.87 -30.15 -8.05
C TYR A 487 -1.31 -28.72 -8.07
N GLU A 488 -1.83 -27.88 -8.95
CA GLU A 488 -1.48 -26.45 -8.99
C GLU A 488 -2.26 -25.64 -7.95
N HIS A 489 -3.53 -25.99 -7.72
CA HIS A 489 -4.40 -25.32 -6.77
C HIS A 489 -4.97 -26.25 -5.70
N LEU A 490 -5.12 -25.71 -4.48
CA LEU A 490 -5.73 -26.41 -3.34
C LEU A 490 -7.20 -26.78 -3.60
N THR A 491 -7.89 -26.02 -4.45
CA THR A 491 -9.26 -26.36 -4.88
C THR A 491 -9.30 -27.65 -5.69
N ASP A 492 -8.28 -27.91 -6.51
CA ASP A 492 -8.29 -29.03 -7.44
C ASP A 492 -8.15 -30.35 -6.68
N ILE A 493 -7.25 -30.40 -5.69
CA ILE A 493 -7.13 -31.56 -4.80
C ILE A 493 -8.38 -31.74 -3.94
N ALA A 494 -9.04 -30.67 -3.51
CA ALA A 494 -10.31 -30.78 -2.79
C ALA A 494 -11.40 -31.38 -3.68
N VAL A 495 -11.55 -30.90 -4.92
CA VAL A 495 -12.52 -31.41 -5.90
C VAL A 495 -12.24 -32.86 -6.29
N ALA A 496 -10.96 -33.24 -6.45
CA ALA A 496 -10.57 -34.63 -6.73
C ALA A 496 -11.01 -35.63 -5.64
N THR A 497 -11.26 -35.14 -4.42
CA THR A 497 -11.76 -35.97 -3.30
C THR A 497 -13.27 -35.93 -3.12
N LEU A 498 -14.02 -35.24 -3.98
CA LEU A 498 -15.48 -35.11 -3.93
C LEU A 498 -16.11 -35.83 -5.13
N CYS A 499 -17.35 -36.29 -4.99
CA CYS A 499 -18.13 -36.75 -6.14
C CYS A 499 -18.35 -35.60 -7.14
N GLY A 500 -18.61 -35.95 -8.41
CA GLY A 500 -19.01 -35.00 -9.43
C GLY A 500 -20.25 -34.20 -9.00
N LYS A 501 -20.41 -32.99 -9.55
CA LYS A 501 -21.60 -32.17 -9.31
C LYS A 501 -22.85 -32.85 -9.87
N ASP A 502 -23.98 -32.71 -9.18
CA ASP A 502 -25.26 -33.22 -9.66
C ASP A 502 -25.67 -32.47 -10.94
N LYS A 503 -26.18 -33.16 -11.96
CA LYS A 503 -26.57 -32.52 -13.24
C LYS A 503 -27.73 -31.52 -13.09
N THR A 504 -28.51 -31.64 -12.02
CA THR A 504 -29.70 -30.82 -11.74
C THR A 504 -29.38 -29.54 -10.97
N HIS A 505 -28.30 -29.53 -10.20
CA HIS A 505 -27.91 -28.40 -9.35
C HIS A 505 -26.41 -28.17 -9.51
N ASP A 506 -25.97 -26.98 -9.92
CA ASP A 506 -24.55 -26.63 -10.10
C ASP A 506 -23.80 -26.48 -8.75
N CYS A 507 -24.02 -27.41 -7.82
CA CYS A 507 -23.41 -27.47 -6.50
C CYS A 507 -23.04 -28.91 -6.12
N PHE A 508 -22.12 -29.03 -5.16
CA PHE A 508 -21.80 -30.32 -4.55
C PHE A 508 -22.87 -30.67 -3.52
N ASN A 509 -23.24 -31.95 -3.44
CA ASN A 509 -24.18 -32.43 -2.44
C ASN A 509 -23.61 -32.25 -1.03
N LYS A 510 -24.44 -31.76 -0.08
CA LYS A 510 -24.07 -31.56 1.32
C LYS A 510 -23.42 -32.81 1.94
N VAL A 511 -23.90 -34.00 1.61
CA VAL A 511 -23.36 -35.27 2.15
C VAL A 511 -21.89 -35.47 1.78
N CYS A 512 -21.50 -35.05 0.57
CA CYS A 512 -20.11 -35.09 0.11
C CYS A 512 -19.25 -34.02 0.80
N LEU A 513 -19.77 -32.79 0.92
CA LEU A 513 -19.08 -31.67 1.56
C LEU A 513 -18.85 -31.87 3.05
N ASP A 514 -19.79 -32.53 3.74
CA ASP A 514 -19.69 -32.90 5.15
C ASP A 514 -18.90 -34.22 5.35
N ARG A 515 -18.35 -34.80 4.28
CA ARG A 515 -17.53 -36.04 4.30
C ARG A 515 -18.25 -37.27 4.85
N LYS A 516 -19.58 -37.30 4.73
CA LYS A 516 -20.45 -38.42 5.13
C LYS A 516 -20.76 -39.39 3.99
N CYS A 517 -20.27 -39.10 2.78
CA CYS A 517 -20.44 -39.94 1.61
C CYS A 517 -19.49 -41.16 1.66
N THR A 518 -20.01 -42.34 1.30
CA THR A 518 -19.26 -43.60 1.22
C THR A 518 -18.44 -43.74 -0.06
N GLU A 519 -18.73 -42.95 -1.10
CA GLU A 519 -18.03 -43.01 -2.39
C GLU A 519 -16.90 -41.98 -2.51
N CYS A 520 -17.03 -40.80 -1.89
CA CYS A 520 -15.97 -39.78 -1.90
C CYS A 520 -15.36 -39.51 -0.53
N GLY A 521 -14.15 -38.97 -0.50
CA GLY A 521 -13.49 -38.56 0.73
C GLY A 521 -11.99 -38.37 0.53
N VAL A 522 -11.34 -37.81 1.55
CA VAL A 522 -9.88 -37.64 1.58
C VAL A 522 -9.15 -39.00 1.53
N ARG A 523 -9.85 -40.09 1.86
CA ARG A 523 -9.38 -41.48 1.72
C ARG A 523 -9.03 -41.88 0.29
N LEU A 524 -9.60 -41.21 -0.72
CA LEU A 524 -9.28 -41.45 -2.12
C LEU A 524 -7.92 -40.87 -2.54
N LEU A 525 -7.27 -40.09 -1.67
CA LEU A 525 -5.91 -39.63 -1.93
C LEU A 525 -4.91 -40.74 -1.62
N ASP A 526 -4.36 -41.29 -2.69
CA ASP A 526 -3.21 -42.18 -2.64
C ASP A 526 -1.96 -41.41 -2.20
N PHE A 527 -1.21 -42.05 -1.30
CA PHE A 527 0.09 -41.59 -0.86
C PHE A 527 1.16 -42.64 -1.16
N SER A 528 2.33 -42.18 -1.58
CA SER A 528 3.50 -43.02 -1.81
C SER A 528 4.17 -43.41 -0.48
N ASP A 529 4.97 -44.47 -0.49
CA ASP A 529 5.71 -44.94 0.69
C ASP A 529 6.65 -43.87 1.26
N GLN A 530 7.14 -42.96 0.42
CA GLN A 530 8.00 -41.84 0.83
C GLN A 530 7.20 -40.74 1.58
N GLU A 531 5.92 -40.57 1.30
CA GLU A 531 5.04 -39.64 2.02
C GLU A 531 4.61 -40.22 3.38
N LEU A 532 4.50 -41.55 3.46
CA LEU A 532 4.16 -42.29 4.66
C LEU A 532 5.38 -42.72 5.48
N ASN A 533 6.59 -42.33 5.06
CA ASN A 533 7.82 -42.77 5.70
C ASN A 533 7.93 -42.25 7.14
N ASP A 534 7.83 -43.18 8.09
CA ASP A 534 7.99 -42.94 9.52
C ASP A 534 9.29 -43.53 10.09
N HIS A 535 10.24 -43.92 9.23
CA HIS A 535 11.52 -44.48 9.69
C HIS A 535 12.35 -43.42 10.45
N PRO A 536 13.12 -43.78 11.49
CA PRO A 536 13.98 -42.83 12.23
C PRO A 536 15.01 -42.10 11.36
N GLU A 537 15.40 -42.70 10.22
CA GLU A 537 16.34 -42.15 9.25
C GLU A 537 15.68 -41.29 8.14
N ALA A 538 14.35 -41.15 8.18
CA ALA A 538 13.60 -40.39 7.19
C ALA A 538 13.96 -38.89 7.21
N PRO A 539 13.90 -38.19 6.06
CA PRO A 539 14.20 -36.76 6.00
C PRO A 539 13.18 -35.96 6.81
N THR A 540 13.67 -35.04 7.65
CA THR A 540 12.81 -34.14 8.40
C THR A 540 12.30 -33.00 7.51
N VAL A 541 11.01 -32.68 7.66
CA VAL A 541 10.32 -31.61 6.95
C VAL A 541 9.90 -30.51 7.91
N ASN A 542 10.13 -29.26 7.51
CA ASN A 542 9.70 -28.09 8.25
C ASN A 542 8.38 -27.57 7.70
N TRP A 543 7.37 -27.48 8.56
CA TRP A 543 6.03 -26.98 8.23
C TRP A 543 5.45 -26.17 9.39
N GLU A 544 4.29 -25.55 9.17
CA GLU A 544 3.69 -24.61 10.12
C GLU A 544 2.23 -24.98 10.39
N LYS A 545 1.79 -24.91 11.65
CA LYS A 545 0.38 -25.05 12.05
C LYS A 545 -0.01 -24.08 13.14
N TYR A 546 -1.30 -23.80 13.27
CA TYR A 546 -1.82 -22.95 14.33
C TYR A 546 -2.16 -23.78 15.58
N GLU A 547 -1.55 -23.44 16.71
CA GLU A 547 -1.78 -24.08 18.01
C GLU A 547 -2.14 -23.01 19.06
N TYR A 548 -3.00 -23.37 20.02
CA TYR A 548 -3.27 -22.51 21.17
C TYR A 548 -2.15 -22.67 22.19
N ILE A 549 -1.47 -21.58 22.50
CA ILE A 549 -0.42 -21.52 23.52
C ILE A 549 -0.93 -20.68 24.68
N THR A 550 -0.80 -21.19 25.90
CA THR A 550 -1.12 -20.41 27.10
C THR A 550 0.04 -19.48 27.40
N VAL A 551 -0.23 -18.17 27.37
CA VAL A 551 0.74 -17.13 27.73
C VAL A 551 0.07 -16.27 28.79
N HIS A 552 0.60 -16.27 30.02
CA HIS A 552 0.02 -15.54 31.17
C HIS A 552 -1.48 -15.87 31.39
N ASN A 553 -1.82 -17.15 31.54
CA ASN A 553 -3.18 -17.67 31.75
C ASN A 553 -4.21 -17.35 30.64
N LYS A 554 -3.80 -16.75 29.52
CA LYS A 554 -4.67 -16.54 28.34
C LYS A 554 -4.25 -17.45 27.19
N ARG A 555 -5.21 -18.17 26.61
CA ARG A 555 -5.00 -19.02 25.44
C ARG A 555 -4.89 -18.14 24.19
N LYS A 556 -3.72 -18.11 23.56
CA LYS A 556 -3.48 -17.37 22.32
C LYS A 556 -3.18 -18.31 21.17
N LEU A 557 -3.95 -18.21 20.10
CA LEU A 557 -3.68 -18.92 18.86
C LEU A 557 -2.41 -18.35 18.19
N THR A 558 -1.39 -19.18 18.01
CA THR A 558 -0.09 -18.77 17.46
C THR A 558 0.33 -19.74 16.35
N LEU A 559 0.99 -19.22 15.32
CA LEU A 559 1.61 -20.03 14.26
C LEU A 559 2.89 -20.67 14.81
N VAL A 560 2.90 -21.99 14.93
CA VAL A 560 4.01 -22.77 15.43
C VAL A 560 4.71 -23.46 14.27
N ARG A 561 6.04 -23.37 14.24
CA ARG A 561 6.88 -24.11 13.30
C ARG A 561 7.17 -25.49 13.86
N LYS A 562 6.81 -26.53 13.10
CA LYS A 562 7.07 -27.93 13.42
C LYS A 562 8.16 -28.46 12.49
N CYS A 563 9.06 -29.24 13.06
CA CYS A 563 10.04 -30.04 12.34
C CYS A 563 9.68 -31.49 12.64
N SER A 564 9.08 -32.19 11.68
CA SER A 564 8.61 -33.56 11.85
C SER A 564 8.97 -34.42 10.65
N LYS A 565 8.56 -35.69 10.68
CA LYS A 565 8.64 -36.57 9.51
C LYS A 565 7.54 -36.24 8.48
N PRO A 566 7.71 -36.66 7.20
CA PRO A 566 6.71 -36.43 6.17
C PRO A 566 5.35 -37.05 6.50
N SER A 567 5.34 -38.24 7.13
CA SER A 567 4.13 -38.95 7.55
C SER A 567 3.19 -38.08 8.40
N GLU A 568 3.72 -37.41 9.42
CA GLU A 568 2.95 -36.52 10.29
C GLU A 568 2.39 -35.31 9.53
N MET A 569 3.18 -34.72 8.62
CA MET A 569 2.77 -33.58 7.81
C MET A 569 1.61 -33.96 6.87
N PHE A 570 1.73 -35.09 6.15
CA PHE A 570 0.69 -35.56 5.23
C PHE A 570 -0.57 -36.06 5.95
N ALA A 571 -0.43 -36.66 7.14
CA ALA A 571 -1.57 -37.02 7.99
C ALA A 571 -2.33 -35.77 8.46
N HIS A 572 -1.63 -34.73 8.92
CA HIS A 572 -2.24 -33.46 9.29
C HIS A 572 -2.86 -32.75 8.09
N PHE A 573 -2.22 -32.81 6.91
CA PHE A 573 -2.78 -32.28 5.68
C PHE A 573 -4.10 -32.97 5.29
N LYS A 574 -4.20 -34.30 5.43
CA LYS A 574 -5.48 -35.03 5.23
C LYS A 574 -6.56 -34.52 6.19
N HIS A 575 -6.23 -34.35 7.46
CA HIS A 575 -7.18 -33.84 8.46
C HIS A 575 -7.68 -32.42 8.12
N VAL A 576 -6.79 -31.51 7.72
CA VAL A 576 -7.16 -30.15 7.33
C VAL A 576 -8.00 -30.15 6.05
N LEU A 577 -7.66 -31.01 5.07
CA LEU A 577 -8.39 -31.11 3.80
C LEU A 577 -9.82 -31.66 3.97
N ASP A 578 -10.04 -32.47 5.00
CA ASP A 578 -11.37 -33.03 5.33
C ASP A 578 -12.37 -31.91 5.63
N HIS A 579 -11.98 -30.95 6.47
CA HIS A 579 -12.79 -29.79 6.83
C HIS A 579 -12.78 -28.68 5.77
N PHE A 580 -11.67 -28.54 5.02
CA PHE A 580 -11.48 -27.46 4.05
C PHE A 580 -12.57 -27.40 2.97
N ALA A 581 -12.94 -28.54 2.39
CA ALA A 581 -13.87 -28.59 1.26
C ALA A 581 -15.25 -27.98 1.63
N GLY A 582 -15.83 -28.42 2.75
CA GLY A 582 -17.10 -27.90 3.24
C GLY A 582 -17.02 -26.43 3.65
N HIS A 583 -15.96 -26.03 4.35
CA HIS A 583 -15.75 -24.64 4.78
C HIS A 583 -15.62 -23.68 3.60
N GLN A 584 -14.77 -24.00 2.62
CA GLN A 584 -14.58 -23.21 1.40
C GLN A 584 -15.87 -23.10 0.60
N PHE A 585 -16.62 -24.20 0.46
CA PHE A 585 -17.89 -24.19 -0.25
C PHE A 585 -18.92 -23.29 0.44
N ARG A 586 -19.13 -23.43 1.75
CA ARG A 586 -20.07 -22.59 2.50
C ARG A 586 -19.69 -21.11 2.45
N ALA A 587 -18.40 -20.79 2.60
CA ALA A 587 -17.91 -19.42 2.48
C ALA A 587 -18.17 -18.82 1.10
N TYR A 588 -17.90 -19.58 0.03
CA TYR A 588 -18.19 -19.14 -1.34
C TYR A 588 -19.70 -18.98 -1.55
N TRP A 589 -20.49 -19.99 -1.15
CA TRP A 589 -21.93 -20.02 -1.32
C TRP A 589 -22.59 -18.82 -0.65
N GLN A 590 -22.33 -18.59 0.64
CA GLN A 590 -22.94 -17.46 1.38
C GLN A 590 -22.65 -16.10 0.76
N ASN A 591 -21.41 -15.89 0.29
CA ASN A 591 -21.04 -14.66 -0.40
C ASN A 591 -21.72 -14.53 -1.77
N ALA A 592 -21.81 -15.63 -2.52
CA ALA A 592 -22.53 -15.65 -3.80
C ALA A 592 -24.03 -15.34 -3.61
N GLN A 593 -24.63 -15.87 -2.56
CA GLN A 593 -26.03 -15.62 -2.19
C GLN A 593 -26.29 -14.16 -1.83
N LEU A 594 -25.44 -13.54 -1.02
CA LEU A 594 -25.51 -12.09 -0.74
C LEU A 594 -25.38 -11.26 -2.02
N LYS A 595 -24.46 -11.66 -2.93
CA LYS A 595 -24.26 -10.96 -4.19
C LYS A 595 -25.50 -11.07 -5.08
N SER A 596 -26.09 -12.27 -5.20
CA SER A 596 -27.34 -12.51 -5.95
C SER A 596 -28.48 -11.61 -5.45
N LEU A 597 -28.64 -11.52 -4.12
CA LEU A 597 -29.66 -10.67 -3.51
C LEU A 597 -29.41 -9.17 -3.72
N LYS A 598 -28.15 -8.72 -3.72
CA LYS A 598 -27.82 -7.31 -4.01
C LYS A 598 -28.09 -6.93 -5.47
N GLU A 599 -27.89 -7.86 -6.40
CA GLU A 599 -28.11 -7.65 -7.83
C GLU A 599 -29.61 -7.70 -8.17
N ASN A 600 -30.39 -8.49 -7.45
CA ASN A 600 -31.83 -8.69 -7.68
C ASN A 600 -32.65 -8.39 -6.41
N LEU A 601 -32.42 -7.22 -5.80
CA LEU A 601 -33.18 -6.83 -4.60
C LEU A 601 -34.63 -6.48 -5.00
N PRO A 602 -35.65 -7.14 -4.43
CA PRO A 602 -37.05 -6.79 -4.70
C PRO A 602 -37.44 -5.44 -4.09
N GLN A 603 -38.44 -4.80 -4.69
CA GLN A 603 -39.01 -3.55 -4.17
C GLN A 603 -39.53 -3.76 -2.74
N ASN A 604 -39.41 -2.72 -1.90
CA ASN A 604 -39.79 -2.74 -0.48
C ASN A 604 -39.02 -3.77 0.37
N ASN A 605 -37.93 -4.34 -0.14
CA ASN A 605 -37.00 -5.12 0.66
C ASN A 605 -35.81 -4.24 1.06
N CYS A 606 -35.12 -4.61 2.14
CA CYS A 606 -33.83 -4.02 2.48
C CYS A 606 -32.83 -5.09 2.90
N ILE A 607 -31.54 -4.81 2.69
CA ILE A 607 -30.44 -5.65 3.16
C ILE A 607 -29.66 -4.85 4.19
N VAL A 608 -29.46 -5.40 5.37
CA VAL A 608 -28.63 -4.81 6.41
C VAL A 608 -27.52 -5.78 6.78
N ILE A 609 -26.28 -5.33 6.62
CA ILE A 609 -25.08 -6.09 7.02
C ILE A 609 -24.56 -5.52 8.32
N HIS A 610 -24.63 -6.29 9.40
CA HIS A 610 -24.14 -5.92 10.71
C HIS A 610 -22.75 -6.49 10.99
N ASP A 611 -21.97 -5.72 11.75
CA ASP A 611 -20.69 -6.16 12.31
C ASP A 611 -20.27 -5.25 13.47
N TYR A 612 -19.50 -5.82 14.38
CA TYR A 612 -18.82 -5.05 15.42
C TYR A 612 -17.43 -4.68 14.92
N SER A 613 -17.16 -3.39 14.80
CA SER A 613 -15.77 -2.96 14.71
C SER A 613 -15.13 -3.21 16.07
N GLU A 614 -13.91 -3.74 16.07
CA GLU A 614 -13.06 -3.78 17.28
C GLU A 614 -13.11 -2.43 17.99
N ASN A 615 -13.32 -2.50 19.31
CA ASN A 615 -13.47 -1.36 20.19
C ASN A 615 -12.37 -0.33 19.96
N TYR A 616 -12.75 0.94 19.96
CA TYR A 616 -11.79 2.02 19.87
C TYR A 616 -11.29 2.36 21.26
N ALA A 617 -10.02 2.03 21.54
CA ALA A 617 -9.36 2.50 22.74
C ALA A 617 -9.02 3.99 22.59
N CYS A 618 -9.60 4.84 23.44
CA CYS A 618 -9.31 6.26 23.50
C CYS A 618 -7.83 6.49 23.82
N LYS A 619 -7.16 7.28 22.97
CA LYS A 619 -5.76 7.65 23.13
C LYS A 619 -5.68 9.15 23.35
N GLU A 620 -4.73 9.56 24.17
CA GLU A 620 -4.41 10.97 24.35
C GLU A 620 -3.19 11.34 23.51
N ARG A 621 -3.07 12.61 23.13
CA ARG A 621 -1.90 13.09 22.38
C ARG A 621 -0.63 13.00 23.23
N VAL A 622 -0.76 13.22 24.54
CA VAL A 622 0.30 13.11 25.53
C VAL A 622 -0.26 12.24 26.64
N GLU A 623 0.08 10.96 26.63
CA GLU A 623 -0.42 9.99 27.62
C GLU A 623 0.44 10.04 28.90
N VAL A 624 -0.21 10.14 30.05
CA VAL A 624 0.41 9.92 31.36
C VAL A 624 0.64 8.42 31.56
N GLN A 625 1.74 8.03 32.22
CA GLN A 625 2.15 6.63 32.35
C GLN A 625 1.08 5.72 32.99
N SER A 626 0.22 6.24 33.87
CA SER A 626 -0.89 5.51 34.51
C SER A 626 -2.03 5.15 33.54
N THR A 627 -2.34 6.02 32.57
CA THR A 627 -3.40 5.84 31.56
C THR A 627 -3.07 4.71 30.57
N TYR A 628 -1.83 4.21 30.55
CA TYR A 628 -1.43 3.09 29.70
C TYR A 628 -2.08 1.76 30.11
N PHE A 629 -2.44 1.59 31.40
CA PHE A 629 -2.96 0.33 31.94
C PHE A 629 -4.49 0.20 31.89
N GLN A 630 -5.21 1.32 31.84
CA GLN A 630 -6.68 1.36 31.77
C GLN A 630 -7.09 2.42 30.74
N ARG A 631 -7.54 1.97 29.57
CA ARG A 631 -8.03 2.85 28.50
C ARG A 631 -9.53 2.74 28.43
N THR A 632 -10.21 3.87 28.32
CA THR A 632 -11.64 3.90 27.99
C THR A 632 -11.81 3.32 26.59
N GLU A 633 -12.65 2.31 26.46
CA GLU A 633 -13.01 1.75 25.17
C GLU A 633 -14.35 2.30 24.69
N VAL A 634 -14.51 2.30 23.37
CA VAL A 634 -15.74 2.74 22.71
C VAL A 634 -16.20 1.64 21.78
N THR A 635 -17.41 1.15 22.01
CA THR A 635 -18.06 0.17 21.14
C THR A 635 -18.54 0.88 19.88
N ILE A 636 -18.17 0.30 18.72
CA ILE A 636 -18.58 0.81 17.41
C ILE A 636 -19.26 -0.33 16.66
N HIS A 637 -20.58 -0.28 16.58
CA HIS A 637 -21.35 -1.18 15.75
C HIS A 637 -21.59 -0.55 14.38
N VAL A 638 -21.34 -1.30 13.31
CA VAL A 638 -21.46 -0.86 11.92
C VAL A 638 -22.57 -1.65 11.24
N SER A 639 -23.50 -0.94 10.62
CA SER A 639 -24.58 -1.50 9.81
C SER A 639 -24.51 -0.91 8.41
N ILE A 640 -24.38 -1.73 7.37
CA ILE A 640 -24.41 -1.28 5.97
C ILE A 640 -25.78 -1.61 5.40
N ILE A 641 -26.52 -0.56 5.05
CA ILE A 641 -27.90 -0.67 4.57
C ILE A 641 -27.89 -0.55 3.05
N TYR A 642 -28.55 -1.50 2.38
CA TYR A 642 -28.89 -1.45 0.96
C TYR A 642 -30.41 -1.43 0.85
N ARG A 643 -30.93 -0.43 0.14
CA ARG A 643 -32.37 -0.24 -0.07
C ARG A 643 -32.61 0.44 -1.42
N HIS A 644 -33.84 0.39 -1.91
CA HIS A 644 -34.25 1.18 -3.07
C HIS A 644 -34.24 2.68 -2.74
N SER A 645 -33.92 3.51 -3.74
CA SER A 645 -33.94 4.97 -3.61
C SER A 645 -35.35 5.50 -3.38
N VAL A 646 -35.47 6.53 -2.55
CA VAL A 646 -36.73 7.22 -2.24
C VAL A 646 -36.70 8.60 -2.86
N LEU A 647 -37.71 8.98 -3.65
CA LEU A 647 -37.70 10.23 -4.43
C LEU A 647 -37.43 11.47 -3.57
N GLU A 648 -38.18 11.63 -2.48
CA GLU A 648 -38.09 12.80 -1.59
C GLU A 648 -36.70 12.98 -0.96
N LEU A 649 -35.98 11.87 -0.75
CA LEU A 649 -34.76 11.85 0.03
C LEU A 649 -33.49 11.66 -0.83
N ASP A 650 -33.58 10.92 -1.91
CA ASP A 650 -32.47 10.56 -2.80
C ASP A 650 -32.47 11.36 -4.11
N GLY A 651 -33.61 11.99 -4.44
CA GLY A 651 -33.85 12.73 -5.68
C GLY A 651 -34.09 11.85 -6.90
N VAL A 652 -34.15 10.53 -6.70
CA VAL A 652 -34.36 9.52 -7.74
C VAL A 652 -35.31 8.47 -7.17
N GLU A 653 -36.36 8.17 -7.91
CA GLU A 653 -37.28 7.09 -7.59
C GLU A 653 -36.77 5.77 -8.19
N SER A 654 -37.00 4.68 -7.47
CA SER A 654 -36.58 3.34 -7.89
C SER A 654 -37.79 2.58 -8.43
N PHE A 655 -37.66 2.01 -9.63
CA PHE A 655 -38.74 1.25 -10.27
C PHE A 655 -38.34 -0.22 -10.45
N PRO A 656 -39.29 -1.17 -10.55
CA PRO A 656 -38.98 -2.58 -10.78
C PRO A 656 -38.14 -2.83 -12.05
N ASP A 657 -38.40 -2.09 -13.13
CA ASP A 657 -37.70 -2.23 -14.41
C ASP A 657 -36.34 -1.49 -14.45
N ASP A 658 -36.11 -0.53 -13.54
CA ASP A 658 -34.86 0.22 -13.39
C ASP A 658 -34.54 0.44 -11.90
N PRO A 659 -34.05 -0.60 -11.20
CA PRO A 659 -33.83 -0.53 -9.78
C PRO A 659 -32.61 0.34 -9.46
N CYS A 660 -32.86 1.45 -8.76
CA CYS A 660 -31.82 2.28 -8.18
C CYS A 660 -31.58 1.89 -6.72
N ILE A 661 -30.45 1.23 -6.43
CA ILE A 661 -30.05 0.81 -5.08
C ILE A 661 -29.13 1.83 -4.43
N VAL A 662 -29.50 2.26 -3.22
CA VAL A 662 -28.74 3.19 -2.38
C VAL A 662 -28.01 2.41 -1.31
N THR A 663 -26.73 2.76 -1.08
CA THR A 663 -25.92 2.22 0.01
C THR A 663 -25.67 3.28 1.07
N GLU A 664 -25.95 2.94 2.32
CA GLU A 664 -25.86 3.83 3.48
C GLU A 664 -25.05 3.16 4.59
N HIS A 665 -24.28 3.96 5.33
CA HIS A 665 -23.53 3.46 6.48
C HIS A 665 -24.20 3.98 7.75
N PHE A 666 -24.58 3.07 8.63
CA PHE A 666 -25.26 3.37 9.88
C PHE A 666 -24.37 2.92 11.03
N PHE A 667 -24.02 3.85 11.91
CA PHE A 667 -23.09 3.62 13.01
C PHE A 667 -23.82 3.81 14.33
N VAL A 668 -23.68 2.82 15.22
CA VAL A 668 -24.09 2.95 16.62
C VAL A 668 -22.83 3.01 17.46
N ILE A 669 -22.64 4.12 18.15
CA ILE A 669 -21.49 4.39 19.03
C ILE A 669 -22.00 4.31 20.45
N SER A 670 -21.32 3.53 21.29
CA SER A 670 -21.79 3.23 22.64
C SER A 670 -20.66 3.15 23.65
N SER A 671 -20.98 3.50 24.90
CA SER A 671 -20.14 3.25 26.08
C SER A 671 -20.31 1.81 26.60
N ASP A 672 -21.30 1.07 26.12
CA ASP A 672 -21.58 -0.31 26.53
C ASP A 672 -20.69 -1.31 25.77
N GLU A 673 -19.93 -2.12 26.51
CA GLU A 673 -18.94 -3.07 25.99
C GLU A 673 -19.40 -4.54 26.00
N LYS A 674 -20.64 -4.84 26.43
CA LYS A 674 -21.07 -6.23 26.66
C LYS A 674 -21.34 -7.01 25.37
N HIS A 675 -21.68 -6.30 24.29
CA HIS A 675 -21.94 -6.86 22.94
C HIS A 675 -22.93 -8.03 22.93
N ASP A 676 -23.89 -8.00 23.86
CA ASP A 676 -24.86 -9.06 24.09
C ASP A 676 -26.07 -8.94 23.14
N GLN A 677 -27.00 -9.87 23.27
CA GLN A 677 -28.25 -9.84 22.53
C GLN A 677 -29.01 -8.52 22.70
N CYS A 678 -29.03 -7.95 23.90
CA CYS A 678 -29.75 -6.71 24.18
C CYS A 678 -29.21 -5.57 23.31
N PHE A 679 -27.87 -5.49 23.19
CA PHE A 679 -27.22 -4.56 22.28
C PHE A 679 -27.65 -4.81 20.83
N THR A 680 -27.59 -6.06 20.35
CA THR A 680 -27.98 -6.37 18.95
C THR A 680 -29.44 -5.99 18.69
N SER A 681 -30.35 -6.28 19.62
CA SER A 681 -31.76 -5.91 19.53
C SER A 681 -31.96 -4.39 19.53
N LYS A 682 -31.17 -3.63 20.30
CA LYS A 682 -31.21 -2.17 20.28
C LYS A 682 -30.69 -1.59 18.96
N VAL A 683 -29.66 -2.20 18.36
CA VAL A 683 -29.21 -1.82 17.02
C VAL A 683 -30.32 -2.04 15.98
N GLN A 684 -31.00 -3.18 16.03
CA GLN A 684 -32.10 -3.50 15.11
C GLN A 684 -33.24 -2.48 15.21
N SER A 685 -33.66 -2.11 16.43
CA SER A 685 -34.70 -1.08 16.61
C SER A 685 -34.26 0.29 16.10
N LEU A 686 -33.02 0.70 16.35
CA LEU A 686 -32.49 1.97 15.82
C LEU A 686 -32.44 2.01 14.29
N VAL A 687 -32.18 0.87 13.64
CA VAL A 687 -32.23 0.76 12.18
C VAL A 687 -33.68 0.87 11.68
N LYS A 688 -34.63 0.21 12.36
CA LYS A 688 -36.06 0.32 12.03
C LYS A 688 -36.57 1.75 12.18
N GLU A 689 -36.31 2.39 13.32
CA GLU A 689 -36.64 3.80 13.59
C GLU A 689 -36.11 4.73 12.48
N TYR A 690 -34.89 4.45 11.99
CA TYR A 690 -34.32 5.20 10.88
C TYR A 690 -35.07 4.97 9.55
N LEU A 691 -35.34 3.72 9.19
CA LEU A 691 -36.08 3.38 7.97
C LEU A 691 -37.50 3.99 7.98
N ASP A 692 -38.15 4.01 9.15
CA ASP A 692 -39.44 4.66 9.33
C ASP A 692 -39.35 6.18 9.21
N SER A 693 -38.29 6.79 9.76
CA SER A 693 -38.08 8.25 9.69
C SER A 693 -37.91 8.77 8.26
N ILE A 694 -37.54 7.89 7.32
CA ILE A 694 -37.39 8.20 5.90
C ILE A 694 -38.58 7.69 5.07
N SER A 695 -39.65 7.26 5.72
CA SER A 695 -40.86 6.69 5.11
C SER A 695 -40.57 5.52 4.16
N TYR A 696 -39.55 4.71 4.45
CA TYR A 696 -39.23 3.53 3.67
C TYR A 696 -39.99 2.32 4.22
N ASN A 697 -41.03 1.89 3.52
CA ASN A 697 -41.81 0.71 3.90
C ASN A 697 -41.02 -0.57 3.60
N VAL A 698 -40.79 -1.40 4.61
CA VAL A 698 -40.05 -2.66 4.51
C VAL A 698 -41.00 -3.84 4.67
N ASN A 699 -41.22 -4.59 3.60
CA ASN A 699 -41.96 -5.85 3.64
C ASN A 699 -41.06 -7.00 4.09
N VAL A 700 -39.87 -7.11 3.48
CA VAL A 700 -38.89 -8.17 3.81
C VAL A 700 -37.57 -7.56 4.26
N PHE A 701 -37.17 -7.91 5.48
CA PHE A 701 -35.90 -7.47 6.07
C PHE A 701 -34.84 -8.56 5.97
N HIS A 702 -33.79 -8.33 5.18
CA HIS A 702 -32.67 -9.26 5.03
C HIS A 702 -31.48 -8.82 5.89
N GLU A 703 -31.24 -9.55 6.96
CA GLU A 703 -30.10 -9.33 7.84
C GLU A 703 -28.95 -10.27 7.47
N PHE A 704 -27.73 -9.72 7.40
CA PHE A 704 -26.49 -10.48 7.25
C PHE A 704 -25.55 -10.11 8.39
N THR A 705 -25.00 -11.11 9.06
CA THR A 705 -24.12 -10.89 10.20
C THR A 705 -23.10 -12.00 10.32
N ASP A 706 -22.07 -11.77 11.12
CA ASP A 706 -21.13 -12.81 11.47
C ASP A 706 -21.81 -13.88 12.35
N GLY A 707 -21.18 -15.05 12.42
CA GLY A 707 -21.67 -16.14 13.24
C GLY A 707 -21.21 -16.06 14.70
N CYS A 708 -20.98 -14.89 15.29
CA CYS A 708 -20.46 -14.79 16.66
C CYS A 708 -21.48 -15.36 17.68
N PRO A 709 -21.09 -16.32 18.54
CA PRO A 709 -21.99 -16.92 19.52
C PRO A 709 -22.52 -15.92 20.55
N VAL A 710 -21.71 -14.94 20.97
CA VAL A 710 -22.09 -13.96 22.01
C VAL A 710 -23.04 -12.90 21.46
N GLN A 711 -22.85 -12.55 20.19
CA GLN A 711 -23.61 -11.52 19.49
C GLN A 711 -24.79 -12.17 18.76
N TYR A 712 -24.82 -12.19 17.43
CA TYR A 712 -26.02 -12.51 16.65
C TYR A 712 -26.40 -14.01 16.57
N LYS A 713 -25.58 -14.95 17.07
CA LYS A 713 -25.78 -16.41 16.89
C LYS A 713 -25.81 -17.19 18.21
N SER A 714 -26.60 -16.71 19.18
CA SER A 714 -26.90 -17.38 20.46
C SER A 714 -28.32 -17.96 20.50
N ARG A 715 -28.57 -18.84 21.49
CA ARG A 715 -29.92 -19.35 21.82
C ARG A 715 -30.89 -18.21 22.10
N ASN A 716 -30.44 -17.21 22.86
CA ASN A 716 -31.27 -16.11 23.27
C ASN A 716 -31.55 -15.18 22.07
N CYS A 717 -30.57 -14.92 21.19
CA CYS A 717 -30.76 -14.14 19.96
C CYS A 717 -31.74 -14.75 18.97
N PHE A 718 -31.86 -16.07 18.91
CA PHE A 718 -32.95 -16.72 18.16
C PHE A 718 -34.29 -16.45 18.86
N GLY A 719 -34.30 -16.47 20.18
CA GLY A 719 -35.42 -16.06 21.02
C GLY A 719 -35.98 -14.68 20.71
N THR A 720 -35.15 -13.64 20.54
CA THR A 720 -35.66 -12.29 20.13
C THR A 720 -36.23 -12.28 18.72
N LEU A 721 -35.81 -13.18 17.83
CA LEU A 721 -36.39 -13.27 16.48
C LEU A 721 -37.80 -13.84 16.46
N ARG A 722 -38.28 -14.43 17.56
CA ARG A 722 -39.57 -15.13 17.65
C ARG A 722 -40.76 -14.27 17.21
N ASN A 723 -40.73 -12.99 17.56
CA ASN A 723 -41.84 -12.04 17.33
C ASN A 723 -41.41 -10.84 16.48
N ILE A 724 -40.22 -10.88 15.87
CA ILE A 724 -39.61 -9.71 15.23
C ILE A 724 -40.45 -9.14 14.08
N CYS A 725 -41.18 -9.99 13.35
CA CYS A 725 -42.08 -9.57 12.28
C CYS A 725 -43.29 -8.81 12.82
N VAL A 726 -43.88 -9.29 13.92
CA VAL A 726 -45.03 -8.63 14.56
C VAL A 726 -44.59 -7.31 15.21
N GLU A 727 -43.45 -7.31 15.90
CA GLU A 727 -42.94 -6.12 16.60
C GLU A 727 -42.54 -4.99 15.64
N ASN A 728 -42.01 -5.32 14.46
CA ASN A 728 -41.53 -4.34 13.48
C ASN A 728 -42.43 -4.19 12.25
N ASN A 729 -43.57 -4.89 12.20
CA ASN A 729 -44.50 -4.91 11.07
C ASN A 729 -43.81 -5.30 9.74
N TYR A 730 -43.09 -6.42 9.74
CA TYR A 730 -42.52 -7.04 8.54
C TYR A 730 -43.38 -8.23 8.12
N ASP A 731 -43.50 -8.47 6.81
CA ASP A 731 -44.11 -9.70 6.27
C ASP A 731 -43.20 -10.90 6.48
N LEU A 732 -41.88 -10.67 6.37
CA LEU A 732 -40.86 -11.69 6.51
C LEU A 732 -39.53 -11.12 7.00
N PHE A 733 -38.95 -11.74 8.01
CA PHE A 733 -37.60 -11.43 8.47
C PHE A 733 -36.66 -12.60 8.16
N ILE A 734 -35.52 -12.30 7.54
CA ILE A 734 -34.51 -13.31 7.20
C ILE A 734 -33.14 -12.90 7.73
N ARG A 735 -32.61 -13.64 8.69
CA ARG A 735 -31.22 -13.52 9.14
C ARG A 735 -30.34 -14.57 8.47
N ASN A 736 -29.24 -14.12 7.91
CA ASN A 736 -28.23 -14.92 7.23
C ASN A 736 -26.91 -14.77 7.96
N TYR A 737 -26.18 -15.86 8.10
CA TYR A 737 -24.86 -15.88 8.72
C TYR A 737 -23.80 -16.14 7.66
N PHE A 738 -22.72 -15.35 7.68
CA PHE A 738 -21.52 -15.70 6.95
C PHE A 738 -20.87 -16.95 7.54
N GLU A 739 -20.10 -17.67 6.72
CA GLU A 739 -19.22 -18.72 7.23
C GLU A 739 -18.21 -18.10 8.21
N THR A 740 -17.80 -18.87 9.23
CA THR A 740 -16.88 -18.39 10.27
C THR A 740 -15.59 -17.83 9.67
N SER A 741 -15.14 -16.66 10.13
CA SER A 741 -13.97 -15.94 9.60
C SER A 741 -14.07 -15.44 8.14
N HIS A 742 -15.26 -15.50 7.53
CA HIS A 742 -15.52 -15.07 6.16
C HIS A 742 -16.50 -13.89 6.03
N ALA A 743 -16.84 -13.25 7.16
CA ALA A 743 -17.72 -12.08 7.18
C ALA A 743 -17.06 -10.78 6.66
N LYS A 744 -15.76 -10.80 6.30
CA LYS A 744 -15.02 -9.57 5.97
C LYS A 744 -15.64 -8.82 4.78
N GLY A 745 -15.96 -7.54 4.98
CA GLY A 745 -16.74 -6.78 4.01
C GLY A 745 -16.65 -5.25 4.12
N PRO A 746 -17.58 -4.52 3.46
CA PRO A 746 -17.64 -3.06 3.51
C PRO A 746 -17.74 -2.48 4.93
N GLN A 747 -18.32 -3.23 5.86
CA GLN A 747 -18.51 -2.84 7.24
C GLN A 747 -17.19 -2.74 8.04
N ASP A 748 -16.23 -3.64 7.82
CA ASP A 748 -14.88 -3.52 8.36
C ASP A 748 -14.19 -2.22 7.90
N ALA A 749 -14.33 -1.92 6.60
CA ALA A 749 -13.72 -0.73 5.99
C ALA A 749 -14.36 0.55 6.52
N ALA A 750 -15.67 0.54 6.79
CA ALA A 750 -16.41 1.65 7.37
C ALA A 750 -16.01 1.90 8.84
N GLY A 751 -15.92 0.86 9.67
CA GLY A 751 -15.44 0.97 11.05
C GLY A 751 -13.98 1.46 11.12
N GLY A 752 -13.10 0.85 10.32
CA GLY A 752 -11.70 1.28 10.22
C GLY A 752 -11.53 2.72 9.70
N PHE A 753 -12.44 3.20 8.85
CA PHE A 753 -12.43 4.60 8.39
C PHE A 753 -12.67 5.58 9.54
N LEU A 754 -13.64 5.30 10.43
CA LEU A 754 -13.91 6.16 11.59
C LEU A 754 -12.70 6.20 12.53
N LYS A 755 -12.20 5.03 12.94
CA LYS A 755 -11.05 4.91 13.86
C LYS A 755 -9.83 5.68 13.34
N ASN A 756 -9.48 5.49 12.06
CA ASN A 756 -8.36 6.19 11.45
C ASN A 756 -8.54 7.72 11.43
N HIS A 757 -9.75 8.22 11.19
CA HIS A 757 -9.98 9.66 11.18
C HIS A 757 -9.89 10.27 12.57
N VAL A 758 -10.44 9.59 13.58
CA VAL A 758 -10.34 10.01 14.97
C VAL A 758 -8.89 9.96 15.45
N ASP A 759 -8.18 8.85 15.22
CA ASP A 759 -6.74 8.71 15.56
C ASP A 759 -5.93 9.86 14.93
N LEU A 760 -6.14 10.17 13.65
CA LEU A 760 -5.44 11.27 12.99
C LEU A 760 -5.78 12.64 13.58
N ALA A 761 -7.03 12.84 14.02
CA ALA A 761 -7.46 14.11 14.61
C ALA A 761 -6.85 14.33 16.00
N VAL A 762 -6.80 13.27 16.81
CA VAL A 762 -6.14 13.25 18.13
C VAL A 762 -4.64 13.45 17.98
N LEU A 763 -3.98 12.71 17.08
CA LEU A 763 -2.53 12.82 16.84
C LEU A 763 -2.12 14.24 16.39
N ARG A 764 -2.97 14.91 15.61
CA ARG A 764 -2.75 16.30 15.18
C ARG A 764 -3.05 17.33 16.28
N GLY A 765 -3.69 16.93 17.37
CA GLY A 765 -4.20 17.83 18.41
C GLY A 765 -5.39 18.67 17.94
N SER A 766 -6.11 18.22 16.92
CA SER A 766 -7.29 18.92 16.38
C SER A 766 -8.61 18.50 17.06
N ALA A 767 -8.60 17.38 17.78
CA ALA A 767 -9.72 16.91 18.59
C ALA A 767 -9.17 16.21 19.84
N VAL A 768 -9.96 16.24 20.91
CA VAL A 768 -9.74 15.44 22.13
C VAL A 768 -10.92 14.48 22.21
N VAL A 769 -10.63 13.18 22.31
CA VAL A 769 -11.64 12.12 22.36
C VAL A 769 -11.30 11.21 23.53
N GLN A 770 -12.06 11.31 24.63
CA GLN A 770 -11.81 10.57 25.86
C GLN A 770 -12.87 9.52 26.15
N ASN A 771 -14.07 9.64 25.58
CA ASN A 771 -15.18 8.72 25.79
C ASN A 771 -16.00 8.52 24.50
N ALA A 772 -17.01 7.65 24.57
CA ALA A 772 -17.88 7.34 23.44
C ALA A 772 -18.70 8.56 22.96
N HIS A 773 -19.07 9.46 23.87
CA HIS A 773 -19.81 10.68 23.53
C HIS A 773 -18.96 11.66 22.71
N ASP A 774 -17.71 11.88 23.10
CA ASP A 774 -16.75 12.69 22.32
C ASP A 774 -16.51 12.09 20.93
N PHE A 775 -16.38 10.75 20.87
CA PHE A 775 -16.20 10.03 19.61
C PHE A 775 -17.40 10.22 18.68
N PHE A 776 -18.61 10.11 19.21
CA PHE A 776 -19.85 10.37 18.49
C PHE A 776 -19.93 11.81 17.99
N ASN A 777 -19.73 12.80 18.87
CA ASN A 777 -19.78 14.22 18.53
C ASN A 777 -18.77 14.58 17.44
N TYR A 778 -17.56 14.03 17.52
CA TYR A 778 -16.55 14.22 16.47
C TYR A 778 -17.01 13.65 15.13
N CYS A 779 -17.54 12.42 15.12
CA CYS A 779 -17.98 11.75 13.91
C CYS A 779 -19.18 12.44 13.27
N GLU A 780 -20.18 12.84 14.06
CA GLU A 780 -21.35 13.54 13.57
C GLU A 780 -20.98 14.90 12.96
N LYS A 781 -20.11 15.67 13.63
CA LYS A 781 -19.69 17.00 13.16
C LYS A 781 -18.83 16.96 11.90
N ASN A 782 -17.91 15.99 11.79
CA ASN A 782 -16.86 16.02 10.76
C ASN A 782 -17.02 14.96 9.66
N LEU A 783 -17.74 13.86 9.93
CA LEU A 783 -17.76 12.69 9.06
C LEU A 783 -19.16 12.35 8.51
N LYS A 784 -20.22 13.05 8.91
CA LYS A 784 -21.59 12.87 8.38
C LYS A 784 -21.67 13.04 6.87
N ASP A 785 -21.05 14.10 6.35
CA ASP A 785 -21.02 14.36 4.91
C ASP A 785 -20.06 13.40 4.19
N THR A 786 -20.60 12.69 3.19
CA THR A 786 -19.84 11.75 2.36
C THR A 786 -19.41 12.40 1.05
N LYS A 787 -18.14 12.22 0.71
CA LYS A 787 -17.59 12.49 -0.64
C LYS A 787 -17.46 11.22 -1.47
N SER A 788 -17.94 10.09 -0.96
CA SER A 788 -17.83 8.78 -1.60
C SER A 788 -18.95 8.59 -2.63
N HIS A 789 -18.61 8.05 -3.79
CA HIS A 789 -19.62 7.56 -4.74
C HIS A 789 -20.29 6.26 -4.29
N TYR A 790 -19.70 5.52 -3.35
CA TYR A 790 -20.18 4.20 -2.91
C TYR A 790 -21.11 4.25 -1.70
N CYS A 791 -21.07 5.34 -0.93
CA CYS A 791 -21.87 5.52 0.27
C CYS A 791 -22.56 6.87 0.13
N LYS A 792 -23.89 6.84 0.00
CA LYS A 792 -24.72 8.02 -0.25
C LYS A 792 -24.84 8.90 1.00
N ARG A 793 -24.84 8.30 2.19
CA ARG A 793 -24.86 9.00 3.48
C ARG A 793 -24.35 8.14 4.63
N ARG A 794 -23.99 8.83 5.71
CA ARG A 794 -23.62 8.23 6.99
C ARG A 794 -24.57 8.69 8.07
N ILE A 795 -25.07 7.75 8.85
CA ILE A 795 -25.97 7.98 9.97
C ILE A 795 -25.23 7.58 11.24
N PHE A 796 -25.30 8.42 12.27
CA PHE A 796 -24.71 8.16 13.57
C PHE A 796 -25.81 8.14 14.61
N ARG A 797 -25.78 7.15 15.51
CA ARG A 797 -26.60 7.06 16.72
C ARG A 797 -25.70 6.85 17.93
N PHE A 798 -26.04 7.50 19.03
CA PHE A 798 -25.38 7.32 20.31
C PHE A 798 -26.28 6.50 21.24
N VAL A 799 -25.69 5.54 21.94
CA VAL A 799 -26.37 4.74 22.97
C VAL A 799 -25.48 4.77 24.20
N GLU A 800 -26.00 5.24 25.33
CA GLU A 800 -25.21 5.33 26.56
C GLU A 800 -25.33 4.04 27.38
N THR A 801 -26.56 3.59 27.62
CA THR A 801 -26.87 2.38 28.37
C THR A 801 -28.01 1.60 27.71
N ILE A 802 -28.01 0.27 27.93
CA ILE A 802 -29.03 -0.64 27.42
C ILE A 802 -29.67 -1.34 28.61
N ASN A 803 -31.01 -1.30 28.66
CA ASN A 803 -31.79 -1.99 29.68
C ASN A 803 -31.71 -3.52 29.47
N ARG A 804 -31.37 -4.25 30.54
CA ARG A 804 -31.23 -5.72 30.56
C ARG A 804 -32.14 -6.39 31.58
N ASP A 805 -33.04 -5.64 32.20
CA ASP A 805 -33.84 -6.11 33.33
C ASP A 805 -34.97 -7.07 32.92
N SER A 806 -35.30 -7.13 31.61
CA SER A 806 -36.42 -7.90 31.05
C SER A 806 -36.01 -9.01 30.09
N VAL A 807 -34.74 -9.43 30.13
CA VAL A 807 -34.21 -10.42 29.18
C VAL A 807 -34.75 -11.81 29.49
N LYS A 808 -35.50 -12.38 28.55
CA LYS A 808 -35.95 -13.76 28.61
C LYS A 808 -34.82 -14.69 28.17
N ALA A 809 -34.47 -15.66 29.01
CA ALA A 809 -33.61 -16.76 28.61
C ALA A 809 -34.39 -17.78 27.77
N TYR A 810 -33.70 -18.42 26.83
CA TYR A 810 -34.31 -19.40 25.90
C TYR A 810 -33.53 -20.71 25.91
N LYS A 811 -34.22 -21.84 25.75
CA LYS A 811 -33.55 -23.15 25.78
C LYS A 811 -32.52 -23.30 24.65
N PRO A 812 -31.38 -23.99 24.89
CA PRO A 812 -30.39 -24.26 23.85
C PRO A 812 -31.01 -24.99 22.65
N ILE A 813 -30.71 -24.53 21.44
CA ILE A 813 -31.13 -25.19 20.20
C ILE A 813 -29.95 -26.03 19.67
N PRO A 814 -30.10 -27.37 19.55
CA PRO A 814 -29.05 -28.23 19.04
C PRO A 814 -28.61 -27.83 17.63
N GLY A 815 -27.30 -27.79 17.39
CA GLY A 815 -26.76 -27.55 16.05
C GLY A 815 -26.83 -26.10 15.54
N ILE A 816 -27.20 -25.10 16.37
CA ILE A 816 -27.24 -23.66 15.99
C ILE A 816 -26.03 -23.25 15.15
N ARG A 817 -24.83 -23.67 15.57
CA ARG A 817 -23.56 -23.26 14.95
C ARG A 817 -23.47 -23.61 13.47
N SER A 818 -24.15 -24.69 13.04
CA SER A 818 -24.15 -25.18 11.67
C SER A 818 -25.19 -24.49 10.76
N LEU A 819 -26.17 -23.79 11.34
CA LEU A 819 -27.23 -23.10 10.60
C LEU A 819 -26.71 -21.79 10.04
N HIS A 820 -27.10 -21.42 8.82
CA HIS A 820 -26.69 -20.15 8.22
C HIS A 820 -27.85 -19.28 7.73
N GLN A 821 -29.09 -19.75 7.82
CA GLN A 821 -30.25 -18.93 7.52
C GLN A 821 -31.37 -19.21 8.52
N VAL A 822 -32.03 -18.15 8.97
CA VAL A 822 -33.16 -18.17 9.89
C VAL A 822 -34.24 -17.28 9.31
N LEU A 823 -35.47 -17.77 9.26
CA LEU A 823 -36.64 -17.07 8.76
C LEU A 823 -37.71 -17.01 9.85
N ASN A 824 -38.31 -15.84 10.01
CA ASN A 824 -39.52 -15.63 10.80
C ASN A 824 -40.58 -15.00 9.90
N SER A 825 -41.80 -15.53 9.93
CA SER A 825 -42.98 -15.02 9.21
C SER A 825 -44.19 -15.09 10.12
N GLU A 826 -44.35 -16.23 10.79
CA GLU A 826 -45.33 -16.41 11.85
C GLU A 826 -44.71 -16.18 13.25
N PRO A 827 -45.49 -15.65 14.21
CA PRO A 827 -45.04 -15.59 15.59
C PRO A 827 -44.76 -17.00 16.13
N GLU A 828 -43.84 -17.07 17.08
CA GLU A 828 -43.49 -18.30 17.82
C GLU A 828 -42.72 -19.40 17.05
N LYS A 829 -42.67 -19.33 15.72
CA LYS A 829 -42.00 -20.32 14.87
C LYS A 829 -40.82 -19.70 14.13
N LEU A 830 -39.68 -20.39 14.14
CA LEU A 830 -38.56 -20.09 13.26
C LEU A 830 -38.34 -21.23 12.28
N THR A 831 -38.17 -20.88 11.02
CA THR A 831 -37.69 -21.81 10.00
C THR A 831 -36.20 -21.59 9.81
N VAL A 832 -35.39 -22.65 9.92
CA VAL A 832 -33.94 -22.59 9.78
C VAL A 832 -33.45 -23.38 8.58
N ARG A 833 -32.28 -23.00 8.06
CA ARG A 833 -31.58 -23.74 7.01
C ARG A 833 -30.09 -23.82 7.28
N TYR A 834 -29.50 -24.92 6.79
CA TYR A 834 -28.06 -25.12 6.81
C TYR A 834 -27.31 -24.08 5.98
N MET A 835 -27.81 -23.72 4.80
CA MET A 835 -27.26 -22.68 3.93
C MET A 835 -28.36 -21.76 3.40
N SER A 836 -27.99 -20.51 3.11
CA SER A 836 -28.90 -19.51 2.56
C SER A 836 -29.21 -19.80 1.10
N CYS A 837 -30.36 -19.34 0.60
CA CYS A 837 -30.70 -19.46 -0.83
C CYS A 837 -31.44 -18.23 -1.34
N TYR A 838 -30.92 -17.65 -2.42
CA TYR A 838 -31.37 -16.48 -3.19
C TYR A 838 -31.10 -16.67 -4.69
N SER A 839 -30.91 -17.92 -5.13
CA SER A 839 -30.54 -18.25 -6.52
C SER A 839 -31.47 -19.28 -7.17
N CYS A 840 -32.33 -19.95 -6.41
CA CYS A 840 -33.38 -20.79 -6.99
C CYS A 840 -34.58 -19.93 -7.40
N GLU A 841 -35.35 -20.40 -8.39
CA GLU A 841 -36.50 -19.68 -8.96
C GLU A 841 -37.44 -19.10 -7.89
N GLU A 842 -37.89 -19.93 -6.96
CA GLU A 842 -38.76 -19.52 -5.84
C GLU A 842 -38.13 -18.46 -4.92
N CYS A 843 -36.83 -18.53 -4.66
CA CYS A 843 -36.18 -17.50 -3.83
C CYS A 843 -35.96 -16.19 -4.58
N VAL A 844 -35.75 -16.26 -5.90
CA VAL A 844 -35.58 -15.07 -6.73
C VAL A 844 -36.90 -14.31 -6.85
N THR A 845 -38.03 -15.03 -6.91
CA THR A 845 -39.37 -14.43 -6.91
C THR A 845 -39.86 -13.97 -5.53
N GLY A 846 -39.07 -14.17 -4.47
CA GLY A 846 -39.42 -13.76 -3.10
C GLY A 846 -40.18 -14.81 -2.29
N ASN A 847 -40.51 -15.96 -2.87
CA ASN A 847 -41.15 -17.09 -2.19
C ASN A 847 -40.15 -17.97 -1.44
N TYR A 848 -39.47 -17.38 -0.45
CA TYR A 848 -38.42 -18.08 0.30
C TYR A 848 -38.94 -19.37 0.94
N ASN A 849 -40.19 -19.43 1.41
CA ASN A 849 -40.79 -20.61 2.01
C ASN A 849 -40.94 -21.81 1.04
N MET A 850 -40.86 -21.60 -0.27
CA MET A 850 -40.95 -22.65 -1.31
C MET A 850 -39.62 -22.99 -2.01
N CYS A 851 -38.48 -22.43 -1.57
CA CYS A 851 -37.14 -22.78 -2.08
C CYS A 851 -36.96 -24.26 -2.44
N THR A 852 -36.62 -24.51 -3.71
CA THR A 852 -36.48 -25.84 -4.33
C THR A 852 -35.09 -26.46 -4.13
N ASN A 853 -34.09 -25.65 -3.73
CA ASN A 853 -32.72 -26.12 -3.53
C ASN A 853 -32.58 -26.94 -2.24
N ASN A 854 -32.91 -28.23 -2.31
CA ASN A 854 -32.82 -29.16 -1.17
C ASN A 854 -31.43 -29.76 -0.97
N ALA A 855 -30.55 -29.72 -2.00
CA ALA A 855 -29.20 -30.28 -1.93
C ALA A 855 -28.28 -29.55 -0.94
N ILE A 856 -28.57 -28.27 -0.67
CA ILE A 856 -27.85 -27.42 0.28
C ILE A 856 -28.35 -27.54 1.73
N GLY A 857 -29.34 -28.40 1.97
CA GLY A 857 -29.94 -28.64 3.28
C GLY A 857 -31.45 -28.37 3.27
N ARG A 858 -32.21 -29.24 3.94
CA ARG A 858 -33.66 -29.09 4.07
C ARG A 858 -34.00 -27.98 5.05
N LYS A 859 -35.20 -27.42 4.89
CA LYS A 859 -35.78 -26.49 5.85
C LYS A 859 -36.28 -27.27 7.06
N GLU A 860 -36.00 -26.74 8.23
CA GLU A 860 -36.45 -27.33 9.48
C GLU A 860 -37.16 -26.25 10.30
N ILE A 861 -38.27 -26.61 10.93
CA ILE A 861 -38.97 -25.71 11.86
C ILE A 861 -38.43 -26.00 13.25
N VAL A 862 -37.88 -24.98 13.90
CA VAL A 862 -37.34 -25.09 15.25
C VAL A 862 -38.30 -24.41 16.22
N PRO A 863 -38.83 -25.13 17.22
CA PRO A 863 -39.65 -24.53 18.27
C PRO A 863 -38.75 -23.73 19.22
N ILE A 864 -39.08 -22.45 19.43
CA ILE A 864 -38.45 -21.63 20.46
C ILE A 864 -39.25 -21.77 21.75
N ARG A 865 -38.57 -22.16 22.83
CA ARG A 865 -39.17 -22.25 24.16
C ARG A 865 -38.42 -21.33 25.13
N PRO A 866 -39.13 -20.46 25.87
CA PRO A 866 -38.57 -19.78 27.02
C PRO A 866 -37.99 -20.79 28.01
N ASP A 867 -36.93 -20.39 28.69
CA ASP A 867 -36.34 -21.17 29.76
C ASP A 867 -36.88 -20.69 31.11
N ASP A 868 -37.97 -21.31 31.56
CA ASP A 868 -38.68 -20.95 32.81
C ASP A 868 -37.83 -21.17 34.08
N LYS A 869 -36.63 -21.75 33.94
CA LYS A 869 -35.72 -22.07 35.06
C LYS A 869 -34.74 -20.95 35.39
N GLY A 870 -34.72 -19.84 34.64
CA GLY A 870 -33.89 -18.68 34.98
C GLY A 870 -32.39 -18.97 35.04
N THR A 871 -31.90 -19.98 34.32
CA THR A 871 -30.47 -20.26 34.16
C THR A 871 -29.86 -19.19 33.26
N ILE A 872 -29.42 -18.09 33.89
CA ILE A 872 -28.39 -17.20 33.38
C ILE A 872 -27.13 -18.05 33.36
N ASP A 873 -26.73 -18.54 32.18
CA ASP A 873 -25.45 -19.22 32.02
C ASP A 873 -24.36 -18.16 31.92
N ASP A 874 -23.30 -18.35 32.71
CA ASP A 874 -22.03 -17.62 32.72
C ASP A 874 -21.23 -17.83 31.41
N ASP A 875 -21.88 -17.98 30.25
CA ASP A 875 -21.25 -18.10 28.93
C ASP A 875 -20.62 -16.76 28.47
N GLU A 876 -20.76 -15.68 29.26
CA GLU A 876 -20.21 -14.35 28.97
C GLU A 876 -18.69 -14.25 29.22
N ASN A 877 -18.02 -15.29 29.74
CA ASN A 877 -16.58 -15.24 29.98
C ASN A 877 -15.84 -16.56 29.69
N ASP A 878 -15.98 -17.05 28.46
CA ASP A 878 -15.36 -18.28 27.94
C ASP A 878 -13.83 -18.14 27.69
N ASN A 879 -13.10 -17.57 28.66
CA ASN A 879 -11.63 -17.60 28.71
C ASN A 879 -11.06 -17.96 30.09
N GLU A 880 -11.87 -18.25 31.10
CA GLU A 880 -11.42 -18.91 32.33
C GLU A 880 -12.13 -20.25 32.47
N TYR A 881 -11.51 -21.32 31.94
CA TYR A 881 -11.82 -22.66 32.44
C TYR A 881 -11.47 -22.66 33.92
N THR A 882 -12.46 -22.82 34.79
CA THR A 882 -12.18 -23.08 36.21
C THR A 882 -11.67 -24.52 36.29
N MET A 883 -10.65 -24.81 37.10
CA MET A 883 -10.10 -26.18 37.24
C MET A 883 -11.18 -27.24 37.44
N SER A 884 -12.28 -26.84 38.06
CA SER A 884 -13.53 -27.54 38.31
C SER A 884 -14.13 -28.24 37.09
N ASP A 885 -14.01 -27.66 35.90
CA ASP A 885 -14.56 -28.24 34.66
C ASP A 885 -13.82 -29.52 34.22
N LEU A 886 -12.64 -29.77 34.77
CA LEU A 886 -11.82 -30.96 34.51
C LEU A 886 -12.10 -32.10 35.49
N ILE A 887 -12.93 -31.87 36.52
CA ILE A 887 -13.25 -32.84 37.56
C ILE A 887 -14.34 -33.78 37.04
N VAL A 888 -13.98 -35.05 36.86
CA VAL A 888 -14.89 -36.12 36.46
C VAL A 888 -14.98 -37.19 37.56
N GLU A 889 -16.03 -38.01 37.52
CA GLU A 889 -16.17 -39.10 38.49
C GLU A 889 -14.93 -40.01 38.50
N GLY A 890 -14.39 -40.24 39.70
CA GLY A 890 -13.22 -41.07 39.92
C GLY A 890 -11.87 -40.33 39.97
N THR A 891 -11.81 -39.03 39.67
CA THR A 891 -10.56 -38.24 39.82
C THR A 891 -10.15 -38.10 41.28
N VAL A 892 -8.83 -38.08 41.53
CA VAL A 892 -8.28 -37.79 42.86
C VAL A 892 -7.89 -36.31 42.92
N LEU A 893 -8.39 -35.63 43.95
CA LEU A 893 -8.23 -34.19 44.17
C LEU A 893 -7.41 -33.97 45.45
N ALA A 894 -6.53 -32.98 45.44
CA ALA A 894 -5.92 -32.44 46.65
C ALA A 894 -6.69 -31.20 47.10
N LEU A 895 -7.05 -31.19 48.39
CA LEU A 895 -7.87 -30.19 49.03
C LEU A 895 -7.08 -29.43 50.07
N TYR A 896 -7.28 -28.13 50.10
CA TYR A 896 -6.71 -27.26 51.12
C TYR A 896 -7.28 -27.57 52.50
N THR A 897 -6.46 -27.44 53.53
CA THR A 897 -6.87 -27.55 54.93
C THR A 897 -6.05 -26.58 55.78
N ASP A 898 -6.71 -25.96 56.75
CA ASP A 898 -6.08 -25.06 57.73
C ASP A 898 -5.63 -25.81 59.00
N GLU A 899 -5.75 -27.15 59.00
CA GLU A 899 -5.43 -27.97 60.17
C GLU A 899 -3.91 -28.18 60.34
N GLU A 900 -3.36 -27.86 61.51
CA GLU A 900 -1.92 -27.96 61.82
C GLU A 900 -1.32 -29.37 61.65
N ASN A 901 -2.16 -30.42 61.56
CA ASN A 901 -1.73 -31.82 61.52
C ASN A 901 -1.75 -32.44 60.10
N ALA A 902 -2.14 -31.69 59.06
CA ALA A 902 -2.15 -32.18 57.68
C ALA A 902 -1.92 -31.03 56.70
N GLU A 903 -1.01 -31.20 55.73
CA GLU A 903 -0.71 -30.16 54.72
C GLU A 903 -1.80 -30.06 53.63
N PHE A 904 -2.45 -31.18 53.31
CA PHE A 904 -3.60 -31.25 52.40
C PHE A 904 -4.37 -32.55 52.62
N TYR A 905 -5.65 -32.57 52.19
CA TYR A 905 -6.46 -33.77 52.15
C TYR A 905 -6.62 -34.31 50.74
N LEU A 906 -6.61 -35.63 50.57
CA LEU A 906 -6.93 -36.27 49.29
C LEU A 906 -8.39 -36.73 49.27
N LEU A 907 -9.09 -36.41 48.19
CA LEU A 907 -10.49 -36.80 47.94
C LEU A 907 -10.62 -37.53 46.61
N ARG A 908 -11.34 -38.65 46.57
CA ARG A 908 -11.81 -39.25 45.32
C ARG A 908 -13.19 -38.70 44.97
N ALA A 909 -13.31 -37.99 43.85
CA ALA A 909 -14.57 -37.45 43.36
C ALA A 909 -15.53 -38.60 42.99
N SER A 910 -16.79 -38.47 43.42
CA SER A 910 -17.90 -39.38 43.10
C SER A 910 -18.91 -38.77 42.13
N SER A 911 -18.83 -37.47 41.90
CA SER A 911 -19.64 -36.73 40.94
C SER A 911 -18.85 -35.56 40.38
N CYS A 912 -19.29 -35.01 39.25
CA CYS A 912 -18.84 -33.71 38.78
C CYS A 912 -19.28 -32.59 39.75
N PRO A 913 -18.66 -31.39 39.70
CA PRO A 913 -19.08 -30.27 40.52
C PRO A 913 -20.56 -29.90 40.29
N GLU A 914 -21.30 -29.63 41.35
CA GLU A 914 -22.72 -29.27 41.29
C GLU A 914 -23.06 -28.08 42.19
N LYS A 915 -24.07 -27.30 41.82
CA LYS A 915 -24.63 -26.22 42.66
C LYS A 915 -25.70 -26.79 43.58
N LEU A 916 -25.51 -26.59 44.89
CA LEU A 916 -26.35 -27.12 45.95
C LEU A 916 -27.73 -26.42 45.98
N ARG A 917 -28.83 -27.18 45.82
CA ARG A 917 -30.19 -26.62 45.66
C ARG A 917 -30.88 -26.25 46.97
N THR A 918 -30.53 -26.93 48.06
CA THR A 918 -31.10 -26.81 49.41
C THR A 918 -30.01 -27.14 50.40
N SER A 919 -29.82 -26.38 51.49
CA SER A 919 -28.74 -26.63 52.44
C SER A 919 -28.66 -28.10 52.88
N GLU A 920 -27.47 -28.70 52.83
CA GLU A 920 -27.21 -30.11 53.12
C GLU A 920 -26.10 -30.24 54.17
N VAL A 921 -26.15 -31.31 54.96
CA VAL A 921 -25.11 -31.68 55.92
C VAL A 921 -24.50 -33.00 55.47
N ASP A 922 -23.17 -33.11 55.43
CA ASP A 922 -22.48 -34.32 55.02
C ASP A 922 -22.30 -35.35 56.15
N ASP A 923 -21.77 -36.54 55.85
CA ASP A 923 -21.55 -37.61 56.84
C ASP A 923 -20.44 -37.28 57.86
N TRP A 924 -19.77 -36.14 57.67
CA TRP A 924 -18.75 -35.59 58.57
C TRP A 924 -19.30 -34.45 59.45
N GLY A 925 -20.59 -34.11 59.30
CA GLY A 925 -21.29 -33.14 60.14
C GLY A 925 -21.13 -31.68 59.67
N VAL A 926 -20.60 -31.45 58.46
CA VAL A 926 -20.36 -30.11 57.91
C VAL A 926 -21.58 -29.65 57.11
N SER A 927 -22.10 -28.46 57.42
CA SER A 927 -23.28 -27.89 56.75
C SER A 927 -22.91 -26.92 55.62
N PHE A 928 -23.48 -27.11 54.44
CA PHE A 928 -23.28 -26.26 53.27
C PHE A 928 -24.55 -25.50 52.91
N ARG A 929 -24.40 -24.21 52.54
CA ARG A 929 -25.52 -23.33 52.22
C ARG A 929 -26.04 -23.57 50.80
N LYS A 930 -27.31 -23.24 50.57
CA LYS A 930 -27.92 -23.19 49.23
C LYS A 930 -27.13 -22.26 48.31
N ASN A 931 -27.00 -22.64 47.03
CA ASN A 931 -26.26 -22.00 45.94
C ASN A 931 -24.72 -22.09 46.01
N THR A 932 -24.15 -22.85 46.94
CA THR A 932 -22.70 -23.14 46.94
C THR A 932 -22.36 -24.19 45.88
N LYS A 933 -21.28 -23.98 45.10
CA LYS A 933 -20.73 -25.01 44.21
C LYS A 933 -19.92 -26.02 45.05
N ILE A 934 -20.27 -27.29 44.95
CA ILE A 934 -19.71 -28.38 45.75
C ILE A 934 -19.25 -29.56 44.90
N ILE A 935 -18.38 -30.39 45.45
CA ILE A 935 -17.96 -31.67 44.90
C ILE A 935 -18.25 -32.74 45.95
N ARG A 936 -18.84 -33.86 45.53
CA ARG A 936 -19.07 -35.01 46.41
C ARG A 936 -17.99 -36.05 46.21
N GLY A 937 -17.46 -36.60 47.30
CA GLY A 937 -16.43 -37.62 47.21
C GLY A 937 -16.21 -38.41 48.50
N GLN A 938 -15.11 -39.14 48.52
CA GLN A 938 -14.66 -39.93 49.66
C GLN A 938 -13.21 -39.57 49.98
N TYR A 939 -12.93 -39.26 51.25
CA TYR A 939 -11.58 -38.94 51.69
C TYR A 939 -10.69 -40.18 51.73
N PHE A 940 -9.40 -39.93 51.54
CA PHE A 940 -8.34 -40.88 51.81
C PHE A 940 -7.76 -40.64 53.22
N LYS A 941 -7.39 -41.73 53.90
CA LYS A 941 -6.62 -41.71 55.15
C LYS A 941 -5.20 -42.20 54.89
N SER A 942 -4.18 -41.55 55.45
CA SER A 942 -2.81 -42.04 55.39
C SER A 942 -2.68 -43.44 56.03
N ASP A 943 -1.97 -44.34 55.36
CA ASP A 943 -1.70 -45.72 55.79
C ASP A 943 -0.20 -45.84 56.12
N LEU A 944 0.18 -45.30 57.28
CA LEU A 944 1.57 -45.21 57.73
C LEU A 944 2.28 -46.58 57.86
N ASN A 945 1.52 -47.69 57.88
CA ASN A 945 2.07 -49.04 57.97
C ASN A 945 2.67 -49.56 56.64
N ARG A 946 2.47 -48.85 55.52
CA ARG A 946 2.90 -49.30 54.19
C ARG A 946 4.01 -48.43 53.58
N SER A 947 3.85 -47.11 53.62
CA SER A 947 4.83 -46.10 53.20
C SER A 947 4.30 -44.70 53.53
N GLU A 948 5.17 -43.70 53.68
CA GLU A 948 4.82 -42.31 54.03
C GLU A 948 3.79 -41.66 53.07
N LEU A 949 3.81 -42.02 51.78
CA LEU A 949 2.87 -41.51 50.76
C LEU A 949 1.78 -42.52 50.35
N SER A 950 1.43 -43.45 51.22
CA SER A 950 0.33 -44.39 50.97
C SER A 950 -0.95 -44.03 51.70
N TYR A 951 -2.07 -44.22 51.01
CA TYR A 951 -3.39 -43.75 51.41
C TYR A 951 -4.44 -44.83 51.18
N LYS A 952 -5.46 -44.88 52.02
CA LYS A 952 -6.58 -45.83 51.94
C LYS A 952 -7.92 -45.09 51.95
N LEU A 953 -8.81 -45.45 51.02
CA LEU A 953 -10.09 -44.77 50.83
C LEU A 953 -11.09 -45.08 51.96
N ILE A 954 -11.70 -44.05 52.55
CA ILE A 954 -12.75 -44.19 53.57
C ILE A 954 -14.10 -44.36 52.88
N ARG A 955 -14.58 -45.60 52.78
CA ARG A 955 -15.80 -45.92 52.01
C ARG A 955 -17.12 -45.65 52.72
N ARG A 956 -17.11 -45.58 54.07
CA ARG A 956 -18.33 -45.53 54.89
C ARG A 956 -18.89 -44.12 55.11
N LYS A 957 -18.14 -43.07 54.74
CA LYS A 957 -18.54 -41.67 54.91
C LYS A 957 -18.35 -40.93 53.59
N LYS A 958 -19.38 -40.24 53.14
CA LYS A 958 -19.34 -39.32 51.99
C LYS A 958 -19.06 -37.92 52.49
N ALA A 959 -18.13 -37.26 51.81
CA ALA A 959 -17.79 -35.87 52.06
C ALA A 959 -18.40 -34.98 50.99
N ILE A 960 -18.84 -33.80 51.43
CA ILE A 960 -19.17 -32.69 50.54
C ILE A 960 -18.08 -31.65 50.74
N VAL A 961 -17.46 -31.18 49.67
CA VAL A 961 -16.41 -30.15 49.74
C VAL A 961 -16.73 -28.98 48.82
N PRO A 962 -16.44 -27.73 49.22
CA PRO A 962 -16.56 -26.59 48.31
C PRO A 962 -15.59 -26.73 47.14
N GLU A 963 -16.01 -26.30 45.95
CA GLU A 963 -15.15 -26.26 44.77
C GLU A 963 -13.87 -25.44 45.00
N ALA A 964 -14.00 -24.32 45.71
CA ALA A 964 -12.89 -23.41 46.01
C ALA A 964 -11.78 -24.04 46.88
N SER A 965 -12.05 -25.17 47.54
CA SER A 965 -11.06 -25.89 48.35
C SER A 965 -10.14 -26.79 47.53
N VAL A 966 -10.39 -26.97 46.23
CA VAL A 966 -9.57 -27.81 45.35
C VAL A 966 -8.33 -27.04 44.89
N ILE A 967 -7.15 -27.53 45.26
CA ILE A 967 -5.88 -26.90 44.90
C ILE A 967 -5.25 -27.58 43.69
N TYR A 968 -5.39 -28.91 43.58
CA TYR A 968 -4.70 -29.69 42.55
C TYR A 968 -5.52 -30.91 42.12
N ILE A 969 -5.54 -31.19 40.82
CA ILE A 969 -6.19 -32.38 40.24
C ILE A 969 -5.10 -33.37 39.84
N ALA A 970 -5.03 -34.51 40.53
CA ALA A 970 -3.95 -35.47 40.30
C ALA A 970 -4.15 -36.28 38.99
N PRO A 971 -3.19 -36.24 38.06
CA PRO A 971 -3.34 -36.91 36.76
C PRO A 971 -3.24 -38.44 36.89
N GLN A 972 -4.32 -39.13 36.51
CA GLN A 972 -4.38 -40.59 36.27
C GLN A 972 -3.84 -41.49 37.41
N LEU A 973 -4.10 -41.13 38.67
CA LEU A 973 -3.81 -42.01 39.80
C LEU A 973 -4.76 -43.22 39.84
N ARG A 974 -4.22 -44.43 39.70
CA ARG A 974 -5.00 -45.67 39.80
C ARG A 974 -5.14 -46.09 41.26
N VAL A 975 -6.38 -46.13 41.74
CA VAL A 975 -6.71 -46.74 43.03
C VAL A 975 -6.73 -48.27 42.84
N ASN A 976 -5.87 -48.99 43.56
CA ASN A 976 -5.76 -50.44 43.44
C ASN A 976 -7.02 -51.16 43.93
N SER A 977 -7.19 -52.45 43.58
CA SER A 977 -8.34 -53.28 43.96
C SER A 977 -8.62 -53.38 45.48
N ARG A 978 -7.62 -53.06 46.31
CA ARG A 978 -7.74 -52.95 47.78
C ARG A 978 -8.10 -51.54 48.29
N PHE A 979 -8.51 -50.64 47.41
CA PHE A 979 -8.81 -49.22 47.71
C PHE A 979 -7.64 -48.45 48.32
N ALA A 980 -6.42 -48.87 48.00
CA ALA A 980 -5.19 -48.20 48.39
C ALA A 980 -4.63 -47.40 47.21
N LEU A 981 -4.09 -46.23 47.51
CA LEU A 981 -3.45 -45.29 46.60
C LEU A 981 -2.05 -45.01 47.13
N THR A 982 -1.03 -45.11 46.27
CA THR A 982 0.32 -44.62 46.58
C THR A 982 0.53 -43.36 45.73
N LEU A 983 0.75 -42.22 46.39
CA LEU A 983 0.98 -40.96 45.71
C LEU A 983 2.44 -40.91 45.23
N PRO A 984 2.71 -40.70 43.93
CA PRO A 984 4.07 -40.52 43.45
C PRO A 984 4.70 -39.27 44.08
N GLU A 985 5.96 -39.37 44.48
CA GLU A 985 6.71 -38.27 45.11
C GLU A 985 6.71 -36.99 44.25
N THR A 986 6.77 -37.12 42.92
CA THR A 986 6.67 -35.98 41.99
C THR A 986 5.34 -35.25 42.09
N VAL A 987 4.23 -35.98 42.23
CA VAL A 987 2.90 -35.38 42.34
C VAL A 987 2.70 -34.75 43.72
N HIS A 988 3.29 -35.35 44.76
CA HIS A 988 3.30 -34.76 46.10
C HIS A 988 4.05 -33.42 46.13
N LEU A 989 5.24 -33.36 45.53
CA LEU A 989 6.01 -32.10 45.41
C LEU A 989 5.29 -31.04 44.57
N ASP A 990 4.60 -31.45 43.49
CA ASP A 990 3.77 -30.52 42.70
C ASP A 990 2.64 -29.93 43.57
N ILE A 991 1.95 -30.73 44.39
CA ILE A 991 0.90 -30.24 45.29
C ILE A 991 1.47 -29.24 46.31
N LEU A 992 2.62 -29.55 46.92
CA LEU A 992 3.29 -28.65 47.86
C LEU A 992 3.72 -27.34 47.21
N SER A 993 4.22 -27.37 45.97
CA SER A 993 4.60 -26.15 45.26
C SER A 993 3.42 -25.20 45.01
N VAL A 994 2.22 -25.75 44.78
CA VAL A 994 1.01 -24.93 44.61
C VAL A 994 0.56 -24.35 45.95
N LEU A 995 0.72 -25.09 47.06
CA LEU A 995 0.44 -24.58 48.40
C LEU A 995 1.37 -23.41 48.76
N ASP A 996 2.68 -23.54 48.49
CA ASP A 996 3.67 -22.47 48.72
C ASP A 996 3.35 -21.20 47.91
N GLU A 997 2.86 -21.35 46.67
CA GLU A 997 2.43 -20.21 45.82
C GLU A 997 1.14 -19.54 46.33
N MET A 998 0.28 -20.26 47.06
CA MET A 998 -0.94 -19.70 47.64
C MET A 998 -0.70 -18.94 48.94
N GLU A 999 0.34 -19.30 49.70
CA GLU A 999 0.73 -18.61 50.93
C GLU A 999 1.60 -17.35 50.68
N SER A 1000 2.15 -17.20 49.47
CA SER A 1000 2.97 -16.04 49.03
C SER A 1000 2.14 -14.91 48.40
#